data_AF-A0A6M1ZUM8-F1
#
_entry.id   AF-A0A6M1ZUM8-F1
#
_cell.length_a   1.000
_cell.length_b   1.000
_cell.length_c   1.000
_cell.angle_alpha   90.00
_cell.angle_beta   90.00
_cell.angle_gamma   90.00
#
_symmetry.space_group_name_H-M   'P 1'
#
loop_
_entity.id
_entity.type
_entity.pdbx_description
1 polymer ?
#
loop_
_entity_poly.entity_id
_entity_poly.type
_entity_poly.pdbx_seq_one_letter_code
_entity_poly.pdbx_strand_id
1 'polypeptide(L)'
;MRTSFSKIFKIALWSLLGLLILFIGALPTLVSTDTGTRWTLKIVNGVIPGSLEIENLRLNWLGNQQIDGFSLHDPNKREVVTFDSLSTEASLLSLLFRLHSYGETTLVAPKVHLITNPEGELNLDKALSSKKKKPQKDNRKKEKWPKFKGAIHIERGELTLDAPQIDPIFLSELTVDLNTHPLNFNIVGKTEQGGVEGKIIASGTTNGTAQFKAKIDQFPVGLLGQLHDTPLYSAALGKTLSLDLELDKSDERMELIATIDSLNLKGTLKGSSVGDKFILDPDSQLTFSFTPTFFSQLLETKEWQLANKVNLSLTIDELVMPLALKRPDFREIDFSGKLFLQRAELSSEKAGTFSANNFEATLSTAENLQMTYSGEIQGISHIEGKAQLSSEGELTFSSTNKSLPVDLLQLFIDDMSYLRPVLGDRFDLSAEGSYFKKEIDSRLTLSSSLLNLEGHAKGKSLEDFAIDLTGALHLSAKNAKIYGPDPELKVSARGSLVNRNFTIPTFNAEIKNPYWDVNIRGKLGEKGKPFNYHQMELEASGTLFQLPIEDEFGEMISLNEGIFSLNLDGAKNRIRGRASLSTSITPLEETRSLEASFEVNDFIHDNTLDFGNATINAKGDFADFPVILLNPFFGEKTNLTPFFGPSMNLHFEGSHTPTEEHRFTIDLTAQATGFDASISLVLDDTLVVQENKSATIHWEMTPIRYLALMQLFYPEQEVGFVLMQTAPVDLKITQLTCPTTSPFTLNQFLCKTGFVGNLQFGTLLFKNYVTNETLTINNLEASIQGEDFSKAIALQGGGDIFSPNIKSHESSGFTFNGELFNFWTSEGKFNRSGLTLKGDLNLNMIPVREITGVMPMDEKSRKIVRAVLGPLVNARIVGEIRELTGPLTIDINSTNFKALFPAELKDGYLILRRTVEAELTLTEEVNEALLKDINPLLITGAWSDHPIRFYIDAEGFAVPIHNFALKDVQVNRAIVDFGRLRVKNGGDIAELMKFLKAKHVSPEGVMEAWFTPIFISLKDGTARYKRFDALLAGNAHIAMWGRIDFIKDKVKMTLGISPATLQKRLKIPGLAKQDMFQVKVRGSTSNLELDWSSAYTRIGIIITRTAGGLGNLIGGLLEQIVAALGEEPTPPLTTRPLPWDPSLQPTQEPAGIPQESPPPQPRTRRK
;
A
#
# COMPACT_ATOMS: atom_id res chain seq x y z
N MET A 1 54.32 60.26 110.67
CA MET A 1 54.55 58.82 110.35
C MET A 1 53.99 58.46 108.96
N ARG A 2 54.52 59.01 107.84
CA ARG A 2 54.00 58.71 106.48
C ARG A 2 55.09 58.36 105.45
N THR A 3 56.36 58.24 105.85
CA THR A 3 57.50 58.04 104.95
C THR A 3 58.13 56.63 105.00
N SER A 4 57.68 55.73 105.90
CA SER A 4 58.26 54.38 106.03
C SER A 4 57.55 53.28 105.21
N PHE A 5 56.28 53.48 104.83
CA PHE A 5 55.48 52.42 104.17
C PHE A 5 55.80 52.24 102.67
N SER A 6 56.28 53.27 101.96
CA SER A 6 56.56 53.18 100.52
C SER A 6 57.89 52.47 100.19
N LYS A 7 58.86 52.45 101.12
CA LYS A 7 60.14 51.73 100.94
C LYS A 7 59.97 50.22 101.10
N ILE A 8 59.17 49.77 102.06
CA ILE A 8 58.91 48.34 102.30
C ILE A 8 58.08 47.73 101.17
N PHE A 9 57.05 48.45 100.69
CA PHE A 9 56.25 47.98 99.55
C PHE A 9 57.07 47.88 98.26
N LYS A 10 57.99 48.83 98.00
CA LYS A 10 58.91 48.74 96.85
C LYS A 10 59.90 47.59 96.99
N ILE A 11 60.48 47.34 98.17
CA ILE A 11 61.40 46.22 98.38
C ILE A 11 60.67 44.87 98.27
N ALA A 12 59.46 44.76 98.83
CA ALA A 12 58.63 43.56 98.69
C ALA A 12 58.22 43.33 97.23
N LEU A 13 57.86 44.39 96.49
CA LEU A 13 57.54 44.32 95.08
C LEU A 13 58.77 43.96 94.23
N TRP A 14 59.94 44.53 94.49
CA TRP A 14 61.19 44.20 93.79
C TRP A 14 61.70 42.80 94.15
N SER A 15 61.51 42.34 95.38
CA SER A 15 61.83 40.98 95.79
C SER A 15 60.87 39.98 95.15
N LEU A 16 59.57 40.29 95.12
CA LEU A 16 58.55 39.49 94.43
C LEU A 16 58.79 39.46 92.92
N LEU A 17 59.17 40.59 92.32
CA LEU A 17 59.53 40.69 90.90
C LEU A 17 60.82 39.94 90.61
N GLY A 18 61.83 40.02 91.50
CA GLY A 18 63.07 39.25 91.39
C GLY A 18 62.84 37.74 91.52
N LEU A 19 61.98 37.31 92.45
CA LEU A 19 61.56 35.92 92.60
C LEU A 19 60.72 35.45 91.41
N LEU A 20 59.86 36.32 90.87
CA LEU A 20 59.09 36.05 89.65
C LEU A 20 60.02 35.92 88.44
N ILE A 21 61.02 36.79 88.29
CA ILE A 21 62.01 36.72 87.21
C ILE A 21 62.87 35.47 87.34
N LEU A 22 63.25 35.08 88.56
CA LEU A 22 64.05 33.87 88.81
C LEU A 22 63.21 32.60 88.61
N PHE A 23 61.93 32.64 88.99
CA PHE A 23 60.96 31.57 88.72
C PHE A 23 60.66 31.43 87.22
N ILE A 24 60.44 32.53 86.51
CA ILE A 24 60.30 32.57 85.05
C ILE A 24 61.62 32.08 84.41
N GLY A 25 62.77 32.51 84.92
CA GLY A 25 64.10 32.09 84.44
C GLY A 25 64.39 30.61 84.63
N ALA A 26 63.90 29.99 85.71
CA ALA A 26 64.04 28.56 85.98
C ALA A 26 62.91 27.70 85.39
N LEU A 27 61.86 28.32 84.85
CA LEU A 27 60.64 27.65 84.38
C LEU A 27 60.91 26.51 83.38
N PRO A 28 61.77 26.64 82.34
CA PRO A 28 62.01 25.57 81.38
C PRO A 28 62.68 24.36 82.03
N THR A 29 63.65 24.61 82.91
CA THR A 29 64.36 23.56 83.64
C THR A 29 63.42 22.85 84.62
N LEU A 30 62.50 23.57 85.27
CA LEU A 30 61.47 23.00 86.13
C LEU A 30 60.46 22.17 85.33
N VAL A 31 60.01 22.66 84.17
CA VAL A 31 59.12 21.93 83.25
C VAL A 31 59.79 20.68 82.68
N SER A 32 61.12 20.71 82.50
CA SER A 32 61.92 19.59 81.99
C SER A 32 62.19 18.47 83.01
N THR A 33 61.75 18.62 84.26
CA THR A 33 61.80 17.52 85.24
C THR A 33 60.64 16.55 85.02
N ASP A 34 60.77 15.27 85.39
CA ASP A 34 59.69 14.28 85.28
C ASP A 34 58.37 14.77 85.90
N THR A 35 58.45 15.44 87.05
CA THR A 35 57.28 16.00 87.74
C THR A 35 56.71 17.21 86.99
N GLY A 36 57.56 18.10 86.49
CA GLY A 36 57.17 19.28 85.72
C GLY A 36 56.56 18.91 84.36
N THR A 37 57.10 17.90 83.68
CA THR A 37 56.60 17.40 82.40
C THR A 37 55.22 16.78 82.60
N ARG A 38 55.03 15.91 83.60
CA ARG A 38 53.70 15.36 83.94
C ARG A 38 52.67 16.43 84.30
N TRP A 39 53.08 17.47 85.03
CA TRP A 39 52.20 18.59 85.36
C TRP A 39 51.79 19.38 84.11
N THR A 40 52.73 19.67 83.21
CA THR A 40 52.47 20.35 81.93
C THR A 40 51.56 19.50 81.03
N LEU A 41 51.82 18.19 80.91
CA LEU A 41 50.96 17.27 80.16
C LEU A 41 49.54 17.22 80.73
N LYS A 42 49.37 17.26 82.06
CA LYS A 42 48.05 17.31 82.71
C LYS A 42 47.27 18.58 82.33
N ILE A 43 47.95 19.71 82.15
CA ILE A 43 47.33 20.97 81.68
C ILE A 43 46.94 20.84 80.21
N VAL A 44 47.88 20.41 79.35
CA VAL A 44 47.66 20.30 77.91
C VAL A 44 46.52 19.31 77.61
N ASN A 45 46.54 18.11 78.21
CA ASN A 45 45.50 17.08 78.09
C ASN A 45 44.15 17.49 78.71
N GLY A 46 44.15 18.51 79.58
CA GLY A 46 42.92 19.12 80.09
C GLY A 46 42.25 20.05 79.07
N VAL A 47 43.01 20.65 78.17
CA VAL A 47 42.53 21.64 77.18
C VAL A 47 42.11 20.98 75.86
N ILE A 48 42.85 19.96 75.44
CA ILE A 48 42.55 19.22 74.21
C ILE A 48 41.60 18.02 74.50
N PRO A 49 40.75 17.61 73.54
CA PRO A 49 39.97 16.38 73.59
C PRO A 49 40.82 15.11 73.56
N GLY A 50 41.94 15.13 72.84
CA GLY A 50 42.89 14.03 72.78
C GLY A 50 43.75 13.89 74.05
N SER A 51 44.77 13.03 73.96
CA SER A 51 45.80 12.90 75.00
C SER A 51 47.19 12.91 74.38
N LEU A 52 48.07 13.72 74.96
CA LEU A 52 49.46 13.89 74.59
C LEU A 52 50.34 13.29 75.68
N GLU A 53 51.30 12.48 75.26
CA GLU A 53 52.30 11.81 76.08
C GLU A 53 53.69 12.20 75.58
N ILE A 54 54.59 12.48 76.52
CA ILE A 54 56.00 12.77 76.25
C ILE A 54 56.81 12.01 77.30
N GLU A 55 57.78 11.21 76.87
CA GLU A 55 58.68 10.51 77.79
C GLU A 55 59.71 11.46 78.41
N ASN A 56 60.40 12.24 77.58
CA ASN A 56 61.40 13.21 78.03
C ASN A 56 61.23 14.55 77.32
N LEU A 57 61.17 15.63 78.10
CA LEU A 57 61.05 16.99 77.60
C LEU A 57 62.22 17.81 78.11
N ARG A 58 63.06 18.31 77.21
CA ARG A 58 64.19 19.19 77.55
C ARG A 58 63.97 20.55 76.93
N LEU A 59 63.63 21.50 77.79
CA LEU A 59 63.42 22.89 77.43
C LEU A 59 64.52 23.79 78.00
N ASN A 60 65.06 24.65 77.15
CA ASN A 60 66.09 25.61 77.50
C ASN A 60 65.70 27.01 76.99
N TRP A 61 65.82 28.04 77.84
CA TRP A 61 65.49 29.40 77.40
C TRP A 61 66.34 29.89 76.22
N LEU A 62 67.63 29.55 76.20
CA LEU A 62 68.63 30.01 75.22
C LEU A 62 69.33 28.89 74.43
N GLY A 63 69.13 27.62 74.81
CA GLY A 63 69.77 26.45 74.18
C GLY A 63 68.80 25.61 73.36
N ASN A 64 69.23 24.44 72.91
CA ASN A 64 68.44 23.53 72.08
C ASN A 64 67.23 22.98 72.84
N GLN A 65 66.14 22.71 72.14
CA GLN A 65 65.01 21.93 72.68
C GLN A 65 65.09 20.50 72.19
N GLN A 66 64.71 19.56 73.04
CA GLN A 66 64.61 18.15 72.68
C GLN A 66 63.34 17.55 73.30
N ILE A 67 62.65 16.73 72.52
CA ILE A 67 61.50 15.93 72.94
C ILE A 67 61.79 14.50 72.54
N ASP A 68 61.82 13.58 73.49
CA ASP A 68 61.96 12.14 73.24
C ASP A 68 60.66 11.43 73.61
N GLY A 69 60.27 10.43 72.81
CA GLY A 69 59.09 9.60 73.03
C GLY A 69 57.79 10.39 73.04
N PHE A 70 57.48 11.08 71.94
CA PHE A 70 56.22 11.83 71.81
C PHE A 70 55.12 10.93 71.25
N SER A 71 53.93 10.99 71.83
CA SER A 71 52.72 10.40 71.28
C SER A 71 51.51 11.31 71.46
N LEU A 72 50.78 11.56 70.39
CA LEU A 72 49.50 12.25 70.39
C LEU A 72 48.41 11.25 70.01
N HIS A 73 47.41 11.12 70.87
CA HIS A 73 46.22 10.30 70.64
C HIS A 73 44.96 11.15 70.48
N ASP A 74 44.02 10.66 69.69
CA ASP A 74 42.69 11.23 69.52
C ASP A 74 41.79 10.94 70.76
N PRO A 75 40.56 11.48 70.84
CA PRO A 75 39.63 11.21 71.94
C PRO A 75 39.26 9.73 72.11
N ASN A 76 39.45 8.91 71.06
CA ASN A 76 39.20 7.47 71.06
C ASN A 76 40.46 6.66 71.40
N LYS A 77 41.54 7.33 71.84
CA LYS A 77 42.85 6.76 72.16
C LYS A 77 43.61 6.16 70.97
N ARG A 78 43.24 6.52 69.74
CA ARG A 78 43.99 6.12 68.54
C ARG A 78 45.20 7.02 68.39
N GLU A 79 46.35 6.45 68.04
CA GLU A 79 47.55 7.22 67.71
C GLU A 79 47.30 8.12 66.49
N VAL A 80 47.78 9.36 66.57
CA VAL A 80 47.65 10.39 65.53
C VAL A 80 49.02 10.83 65.05
N VAL A 81 49.93 11.15 65.97
CA VAL A 81 51.31 11.49 65.67
C VAL A 81 52.21 10.93 66.76
N THR A 82 53.21 10.15 66.39
CA THR A 82 54.28 9.70 67.29
C THR A 82 55.64 10.01 66.68
N PHE A 83 56.67 10.16 67.50
CA PHE A 83 58.05 10.20 67.03
C PHE A 83 59.02 9.81 68.15
N ASP A 84 60.14 9.19 67.77
CA ASP A 84 61.17 8.75 68.71
C ASP A 84 61.88 9.95 69.35
N SER A 85 62.30 10.91 68.54
CA SER A 85 62.96 12.12 69.01
C SER A 85 62.78 13.30 68.05
N LEU A 86 62.52 14.48 68.61
CA LEU A 86 62.57 15.77 67.94
C LEU A 86 63.64 16.61 68.64
N SER A 87 64.66 17.04 67.90
CA SER A 87 65.67 17.99 68.38
C SER A 87 65.69 19.23 67.51
N THR A 88 65.69 20.41 68.12
CA THR A 88 65.81 21.69 67.40
C THR A 88 66.83 22.59 68.08
N GLU A 89 67.67 23.25 67.28
CA GLU A 89 68.59 24.28 67.76
C GLU A 89 67.88 25.59 68.17
N ALA A 90 66.58 25.70 67.89
CA ALA A 90 65.79 26.85 68.30
C ALA A 90 65.74 26.98 69.83
N SER A 91 65.95 28.19 70.33
CA SER A 91 65.75 28.48 71.75
C SER A 91 64.27 28.60 72.09
N LEU A 92 63.86 28.28 73.33
CA LEU A 92 62.45 28.40 73.73
C LEU A 92 61.91 29.82 73.58
N LEU A 93 62.76 30.84 73.80
CA LEU A 93 62.42 32.25 73.54
C LEU A 93 62.06 32.48 72.06
N SER A 94 62.83 31.91 71.13
CA SER A 94 62.58 32.04 69.70
C SER A 94 61.27 31.37 69.26
N LEU A 95 60.91 30.26 69.90
CA LEU A 95 59.68 29.50 69.65
C LEU A 95 58.44 30.23 70.23
N LEU A 96 58.50 30.73 71.47
CA LEU A 96 57.38 31.38 72.15
C LEU A 96 57.05 32.78 71.58
N PHE A 97 58.05 33.55 71.16
CA PHE A 97 57.88 34.91 70.64
C PHE A 97 57.79 34.98 69.10
N ARG A 98 57.62 33.85 68.41
CA ARG A 98 57.47 33.74 66.94
C ARG A 98 58.60 34.46 66.19
N LEU A 99 59.87 34.20 66.52
CA LEU A 99 61.02 34.78 65.80
C LEU A 99 61.38 34.02 64.49
N HIS A 100 60.58 33.02 64.10
CA HIS A 100 60.58 32.35 62.78
C HIS A 100 61.89 31.66 62.34
N SER A 101 62.87 31.47 63.23
CA SER A 101 64.09 30.69 62.96
C SER A 101 64.10 29.44 63.82
N TYR A 102 64.13 28.27 63.18
CA TYR A 102 64.03 26.96 63.83
C TYR A 102 65.37 26.20 63.85
N GLY A 103 66.45 26.81 63.36
CA GLY A 103 67.80 26.21 63.31
C GLY A 103 67.84 24.89 62.54
N GLU A 104 68.83 24.04 62.82
CA GLU A 104 68.76 22.62 62.42
C GLU A 104 67.74 21.89 63.29
N THR A 105 66.76 21.24 62.65
CA THR A 105 65.72 20.47 63.31
C THR A 105 65.72 19.05 62.75
N THR A 106 65.98 18.09 63.61
CA THR A 106 65.96 16.66 63.25
C THR A 106 64.75 15.99 63.91
N LEU A 107 64.00 15.24 63.11
CA LEU A 107 62.84 14.47 63.53
C LEU A 107 63.05 13.01 63.12
N VAL A 108 63.23 12.14 64.12
CA VAL A 108 63.56 10.73 63.90
C VAL A 108 62.32 9.87 64.07
N ALA A 109 62.09 8.99 63.09
CA ALA A 109 61.00 8.03 63.01
C ALA A 109 59.60 8.64 63.30
N PRO A 110 59.22 9.77 62.70
CA PRO A 110 57.88 10.28 62.89
C PRO A 110 56.86 9.36 62.24
N LYS A 111 55.86 8.90 63.00
CA LYS A 111 54.71 8.17 62.48
C LYS A 111 53.47 9.03 62.60
N VAL A 112 52.84 9.33 61.47
CA VAL A 112 51.61 10.12 61.43
C VAL A 112 50.48 9.22 60.95
N HIS A 113 49.41 9.09 61.71
CA HIS A 113 48.24 8.32 61.32
C HIS A 113 47.00 9.22 61.27
N LEU A 114 46.59 9.55 60.05
CA LEU A 114 45.46 10.42 59.77
C LEU A 114 44.24 9.58 59.42
N ILE A 115 43.12 9.82 60.11
CA ILE A 115 41.84 9.14 59.86
C ILE A 115 40.78 10.21 59.56
N THR A 116 40.15 10.13 58.40
CA THR A 116 39.04 11.01 58.00
C THR A 116 37.70 10.32 58.26
N ASN A 117 36.73 10.99 58.89
CA ASN A 117 35.38 10.45 59.06
C ASN A 117 34.48 10.77 57.83
N PRO A 118 33.26 10.19 57.71
CA PRO A 118 32.33 10.49 56.62
C PRO A 118 31.90 11.96 56.53
N GLU A 119 32.06 12.73 57.61
CA GLU A 119 31.83 14.18 57.64
C GLU A 119 33.06 15.02 57.20
N GLY A 120 34.17 14.39 56.78
CA GLY A 120 35.38 15.06 56.29
C GLY A 120 36.32 15.64 57.35
N GLU A 121 36.07 15.37 58.64
CA GLU A 121 36.91 15.79 59.77
C GLU A 121 38.03 14.78 60.05
N LEU A 122 39.26 15.28 60.19
CA LEU A 122 40.45 14.50 60.55
C LEU A 122 40.52 14.20 62.05
N ASN A 123 41.01 13.02 62.42
CA ASN A 123 41.34 12.66 63.79
C ASN A 123 42.36 13.64 64.44
N LEU A 124 43.28 14.22 63.65
CA LEU A 124 44.20 15.26 64.11
C LEU A 124 43.48 16.54 64.54
N ASP A 125 42.50 17.00 63.76
CA ASP A 125 41.68 18.15 64.12
C ASP A 125 40.86 17.86 65.39
N LYS A 126 40.32 16.63 65.52
CA LYS A 126 39.62 16.20 66.74
C LYS A 126 40.54 16.14 67.95
N ALA A 127 41.76 15.61 67.79
CA ALA A 127 42.74 15.49 68.86
C ALA A 127 43.15 16.85 69.43
N LEU A 128 43.26 17.88 68.57
CA LEU A 128 43.76 19.22 68.94
C LEU A 128 42.68 20.31 69.02
N SER A 129 41.42 20.00 68.73
CA SER A 129 40.31 20.96 68.88
C SER A 129 40.17 21.44 70.35
N SER A 130 39.46 22.54 70.61
CA SER A 130 39.22 22.98 71.99
C SER A 130 38.00 22.27 72.56
N LYS A 131 38.09 21.66 73.76
CA LYS A 131 36.94 21.05 74.49
C LYS A 131 35.76 22.01 74.70
N LYS A 132 35.93 23.32 74.47
CA LYS A 132 34.86 24.31 74.35
C LYS A 132 34.90 24.96 72.97
N LYS A 133 33.89 24.70 72.12
CA LYS A 133 33.52 25.63 71.04
C LYS A 133 32.04 25.52 70.64
N LYS A 134 31.35 26.67 70.58
CA LYS A 134 30.14 26.90 69.76
C LYS A 134 30.54 26.98 68.28
N PRO A 135 29.63 26.69 67.33
CA PRO A 135 29.93 26.68 65.91
C PRO A 135 30.19 28.12 65.44
N GLN A 136 31.35 28.37 64.84
CA GLN A 136 31.70 29.65 64.23
C GLN A 136 31.90 29.41 62.74
N LYS A 137 31.10 30.12 61.92
CA LYS A 137 31.16 30.13 60.46
C LYS A 137 32.57 30.41 59.96
N ASP A 138 32.98 29.60 59.00
CA ASP A 138 34.30 29.60 58.37
C ASP A 138 34.46 30.85 57.49
N ASN A 139 35.14 31.86 58.03
CA ASN A 139 35.69 32.99 57.28
C ASN A 139 37.22 32.92 57.43
N ARG A 140 37.83 31.82 56.96
CA ARG A 140 39.30 31.72 56.86
C ARG A 140 39.78 32.65 55.75
N LYS A 141 40.15 33.87 56.11
CA LYS A 141 41.16 34.62 55.34
C LYS A 141 42.38 33.70 55.23
N LYS A 142 42.81 33.38 53.99
CA LYS A 142 44.04 32.61 53.73
C LYS A 142 45.20 33.22 54.49
N GLU A 143 45.57 32.62 55.62
CA GLU A 143 46.73 33.02 56.40
C GLU A 143 47.98 32.70 55.57
N LYS A 144 48.91 33.66 55.50
CA LYS A 144 50.19 33.48 54.82
C LYS A 144 50.97 32.40 55.57
N TRP A 145 51.46 31.40 54.85
CA TRP A 145 52.32 30.35 55.41
C TRP A 145 53.47 30.98 56.22
N PRO A 146 53.78 30.47 57.43
CA PRO A 146 54.87 31.01 58.24
C PRO A 146 56.20 30.88 57.49
N LYS A 147 56.99 31.96 57.41
CA LYS A 147 58.32 31.92 56.79
C LYS A 147 59.25 31.08 57.65
N PHE A 148 59.58 29.86 57.22
CA PHE A 148 60.53 28.98 57.91
C PHE A 148 61.98 29.38 57.55
N LYS A 149 62.86 29.50 58.56
CA LYS A 149 64.31 29.67 58.39
C LYS A 149 65.07 28.63 59.19
N GLY A 150 65.76 27.72 58.52
CA GLY A 150 66.51 26.62 59.13
C GLY A 150 66.73 25.45 58.17
N ALA A 151 67.23 24.34 58.73
CA ALA A 151 67.28 23.04 58.07
C ALA A 151 66.37 22.03 58.79
N ILE A 152 65.67 21.17 58.04
CA ILE A 152 64.84 20.08 58.56
C ILE A 152 65.41 18.77 58.03
N HIS A 153 65.67 17.83 58.94
CA HIS A 153 66.04 16.46 58.64
C HIS A 153 64.97 15.53 59.21
N ILE A 154 64.28 14.79 58.35
CA ILE A 154 63.37 13.72 58.74
C ILE A 154 64.02 12.41 58.37
N GLU A 155 64.16 11.51 59.33
CA GLU A 155 64.70 10.17 59.10
C GLU A 155 63.64 9.11 59.41
N ARG A 156 63.50 8.13 58.52
CA ARG A 156 62.59 6.96 58.71
C ARG A 156 61.15 7.35 59.03
N GLY A 157 60.63 8.40 58.40
CA GLY A 157 59.25 8.83 58.58
C GLY A 157 58.24 7.83 57.98
N GLU A 158 57.09 7.73 58.64
CA GLU A 158 55.93 6.98 58.22
C GLU A 158 54.69 7.87 58.28
N LEU A 159 53.84 7.80 57.25
CA LEU A 159 52.54 8.45 57.20
C LEU A 159 51.51 7.43 56.74
N THR A 160 50.47 7.23 57.52
CA THR A 160 49.31 6.40 57.18
C THR A 160 48.08 7.31 57.06
N LEU A 161 47.33 7.19 55.97
CA LEU A 161 46.07 7.89 55.75
C LEU A 161 44.94 6.86 55.55
N ASP A 162 43.96 6.87 56.46
CA ASP A 162 42.75 6.05 56.42
C ASP A 162 41.55 6.96 56.15
N ALA A 163 40.80 6.68 55.09
CA ALA A 163 39.65 7.47 54.69
C ALA A 163 38.50 6.58 54.19
N PRO A 164 37.24 7.04 54.29
CA PRO A 164 36.09 6.23 53.90
C PRO A 164 36.15 5.86 52.41
N GLN A 165 35.94 4.58 52.11
CA GLN A 165 35.86 4.03 50.74
C GLN A 165 37.16 3.97 49.93
N ILE A 166 38.33 4.13 50.55
CA ILE A 166 39.62 3.83 49.91
C ILE A 166 40.47 2.88 50.77
N ASP A 167 41.35 2.11 50.13
CA ASP A 167 42.36 1.35 50.85
C ASP A 167 43.31 2.31 51.58
N PRO A 168 43.76 1.99 52.82
CA PRO A 168 44.70 2.81 53.56
C PRO A 168 45.96 3.07 52.75
N ILE A 169 46.43 4.31 52.84
CA ILE A 169 47.63 4.74 52.14
C ILE A 169 48.78 4.80 53.12
N PHE A 170 49.90 4.17 52.75
CA PHE A 170 51.13 4.17 53.52
C PHE A 170 52.21 4.93 52.74
N LEU A 171 52.91 5.84 53.41
CA LEU A 171 54.16 6.43 52.97
C LEU A 171 55.20 6.04 54.01
N SER A 172 56.16 5.21 53.63
CA SER A 172 57.17 4.65 54.54
C SER A 172 58.58 5.00 54.06
N GLU A 173 59.56 4.81 54.96
CA GLU A 173 60.97 5.14 54.70
C GLU A 173 61.17 6.61 54.27
N LEU A 174 60.28 7.52 54.70
CA LEU A 174 60.34 8.93 54.32
C LEU A 174 61.58 9.58 54.92
N THR A 175 62.47 10.01 54.03
CA THR A 175 63.66 10.80 54.35
C THR A 175 63.49 12.17 53.73
N VAL A 176 63.58 13.23 54.52
CA VAL A 176 63.49 14.62 54.05
C VAL A 176 64.69 15.39 54.57
N ASP A 177 65.56 15.80 53.68
CA ASP A 177 66.55 16.83 53.93
C ASP A 177 66.04 18.13 53.31
N LEU A 178 65.94 19.20 54.08
CA LEU A 178 65.48 20.50 53.61
C LEU A 178 66.29 21.60 54.27
N ASN A 179 67.17 22.26 53.53
CA ASN A 179 67.79 23.53 53.90
C ASN A 179 67.07 24.67 53.18
N THR A 180 66.93 25.84 53.80
CA THR A 180 66.16 26.97 53.24
C THR A 180 67.00 28.14 52.73
N HIS A 181 68.32 28.19 52.99
CA HIS A 181 69.17 29.32 52.60
C HIS A 181 70.61 28.87 52.25
N PRO A 182 70.93 28.50 50.98
CA PRO A 182 70.03 28.32 49.82
C PRO A 182 69.03 27.17 50.02
N LEU A 183 67.90 27.19 49.29
CA LEU A 183 66.93 26.09 49.36
C LEU A 183 67.56 24.85 48.72
N ASN A 184 67.92 23.85 49.53
CA ASN A 184 68.34 22.54 49.05
C ASN A 184 67.44 21.51 49.68
N PHE A 185 66.79 20.66 48.88
CA PHE A 185 66.00 19.57 49.43
C PHE A 185 66.27 18.26 48.74
N ASN A 186 66.11 17.19 49.50
CA ASN A 186 66.10 15.82 49.03
C ASN A 186 65.02 15.06 49.81
N ILE A 187 64.05 14.52 49.09
CA ILE A 187 62.90 13.81 49.62
C ILE A 187 62.89 12.43 48.97
N VAL A 188 62.97 11.39 49.79
CA VAL A 188 62.87 10.00 49.33
C VAL A 188 61.83 9.29 50.18
N GLY A 189 60.92 8.54 49.57
CA GLY A 189 59.95 7.73 50.29
C GLY A 189 59.36 6.62 49.43
N LYS A 190 58.82 5.60 50.08
CA LYS A 190 58.03 4.52 49.44
C LYS A 190 56.57 4.76 49.72
N THR A 191 55.71 4.54 48.73
CA THR A 191 54.25 4.62 48.90
C THR A 191 53.62 3.26 48.70
N GLU A 192 52.59 2.93 49.46
CA GLU A 192 51.80 1.72 49.28
C GLU A 192 50.30 2.03 49.41
N GLN A 193 49.48 1.49 48.53
CA GLN A 193 48.02 1.52 48.67
C GLN A 193 47.41 0.29 48.00
N GLY A 194 46.58 -0.48 48.71
CA GLY A 194 45.84 -1.61 48.14
C GLY A 194 46.75 -2.67 47.47
N GLY A 195 47.96 -2.87 47.98
CA GLY A 195 48.98 -3.79 47.44
C GLY A 195 49.83 -3.26 46.28
N VAL A 196 49.71 -1.97 45.94
CA VAL A 196 50.56 -1.30 44.95
C VAL A 196 51.68 -0.55 45.66
N GLU A 197 52.91 -1.02 45.51
CA GLU A 197 54.11 -0.34 46.00
C GLU A 197 54.67 0.63 44.95
N GLY A 198 55.07 1.82 45.38
CA GLY A 198 55.64 2.89 44.55
C GLY A 198 56.75 3.63 45.28
N LYS A 199 57.43 4.55 44.58
CA LYS A 199 58.57 5.30 45.09
C LYS A 199 58.51 6.77 44.69
N ILE A 200 58.91 7.65 45.60
CA ILE A 200 59.06 9.09 45.37
C ILE A 200 60.51 9.46 45.62
N ILE A 201 61.10 10.18 44.67
CA ILE A 201 62.40 10.82 44.80
C ILE A 201 62.25 12.25 44.31
N ALA A 202 62.44 13.25 45.15
CA ALA A 202 62.44 14.65 44.73
C ALA A 202 63.64 15.36 45.32
N SER A 203 64.43 16.01 44.48
CA SER A 203 65.61 16.76 44.89
C SER A 203 65.64 18.10 44.19
N GLY A 204 66.23 19.09 44.83
CA GLY A 204 66.43 20.38 44.19
C GLY A 204 67.30 21.33 44.98
N THR A 205 67.86 22.31 44.28
CA THR A 205 68.78 23.30 44.84
C THR A 205 68.50 24.67 44.23
N THR A 206 68.50 25.74 45.04
CA THR A 206 68.33 27.11 44.57
C THR A 206 69.54 27.96 44.98
N ASN A 207 70.55 28.08 44.12
CA ASN A 207 71.75 28.88 44.38
C ASN A 207 72.06 29.79 43.18
N GLY A 208 71.29 30.86 43.01
CA GLY A 208 71.30 31.70 41.80
C GLY A 208 70.52 31.07 40.64
N THR A 209 70.70 29.78 40.40
CA THR A 209 69.85 28.95 39.54
C THR A 209 69.04 27.97 40.39
N ALA A 210 67.86 27.56 39.93
CA ALA A 210 67.02 26.58 40.59
C ALA A 210 66.92 25.32 39.74
N GLN A 211 67.50 24.21 40.22
CA GLN A 211 67.37 22.89 39.58
C GLN A 211 66.49 22.02 40.45
N PHE A 212 65.50 21.36 39.86
CA PHE A 212 64.62 20.44 40.55
C PHE A 212 64.45 19.18 39.71
N LYS A 213 64.62 18.01 40.34
CA LYS A 213 64.34 16.72 39.74
C LYS A 213 63.38 15.96 40.62
N ALA A 214 62.25 15.53 40.08
CA ALA A 214 61.27 14.73 40.78
C ALA A 214 60.93 13.49 39.95
N LYS A 215 61.19 12.32 40.50
CA LYS A 215 60.83 11.03 39.92
C LYS A 215 59.89 10.31 40.87
N ILE A 216 58.69 10.04 40.40
CA ILE A 216 57.75 9.14 41.05
C ILE A 216 57.57 7.90 40.16
N ASP A 217 57.60 6.73 40.78
CA ASP A 217 57.47 5.44 40.10
C ASP A 217 56.34 4.64 40.74
N GLN A 218 55.41 4.16 39.91
CA GLN A 218 54.21 3.41 40.31
C GLN A 218 53.42 4.08 41.45
N PHE A 219 53.39 5.41 41.48
CA PHE A 219 52.75 6.17 42.55
C PHE A 219 51.24 5.91 42.56
N PRO A 220 50.65 5.49 43.71
CA PRO A 220 49.22 5.25 43.80
C PRO A 220 48.40 6.52 43.55
N VAL A 221 47.57 6.53 42.51
CA VAL A 221 46.80 7.72 42.10
C VAL A 221 45.70 8.07 43.12
N GLY A 222 45.29 7.11 43.96
CA GLY A 222 44.33 7.35 45.05
C GLY A 222 44.77 8.46 46.01
N LEU A 223 46.08 8.65 46.19
CA LEU A 223 46.65 9.79 46.93
C LEU A 223 46.26 11.15 46.34
N LEU A 224 46.28 11.28 45.01
CA LEU A 224 45.92 12.53 44.33
C LEU A 224 44.41 12.81 44.43
N GLY A 225 43.59 11.75 44.39
CA GLY A 225 42.14 11.85 44.54
C GLY A 225 41.71 12.46 45.88
N GLN A 226 42.39 12.11 46.98
CA GLN A 226 42.10 12.63 48.32
C GLN A 226 42.46 14.13 48.49
N LEU A 227 43.47 14.62 47.77
CA LEU A 227 43.86 16.04 47.85
C LEU A 227 42.82 16.99 47.21
N HIS A 228 42.02 16.47 46.28
CA HIS A 228 41.10 17.24 45.46
C HIS A 228 39.63 16.77 45.54
N ASP A 229 39.34 15.79 46.41
CA ASP A 229 38.02 15.19 46.61
C ASP A 229 37.33 14.79 45.29
N THR A 230 38.06 14.08 44.42
CA THR A 230 37.52 13.66 43.13
C THR A 230 38.03 12.28 42.69
N PRO A 231 37.12 11.37 42.26
CA PRO A 231 37.50 10.07 41.69
C PRO A 231 38.10 10.21 40.29
N LEU A 232 38.01 11.40 39.66
CA LEU A 232 38.38 11.65 38.27
C LEU A 232 39.83 11.28 37.96
N TYR A 233 40.77 11.51 38.87
CA TYR A 233 42.19 11.18 38.67
C TYR A 233 42.42 9.67 38.49
N SER A 234 41.74 8.85 39.28
CA SER A 234 41.84 7.40 39.19
C SER A 234 41.26 6.87 37.88
N ALA A 235 40.18 7.49 37.39
CA ALA A 235 39.60 7.16 36.08
C ALA A 235 40.47 7.66 34.91
N ALA A 236 41.10 8.82 35.06
CA ALA A 236 41.95 9.45 34.05
C ALA A 236 43.33 8.80 33.90
N LEU A 237 43.98 8.43 35.00
CA LEU A 237 45.36 7.95 35.00
C LEU A 237 45.46 6.43 35.25
N GLY A 238 44.47 5.84 35.92
CA GLY A 238 44.49 4.46 36.40
C GLY A 238 44.90 4.36 37.86
N LYS A 239 45.34 3.17 38.30
CA LYS A 239 45.73 2.93 39.71
C LYS A 239 47.11 3.52 40.06
N THR A 240 47.99 3.64 39.07
CA THR A 240 49.40 4.06 39.24
C THR A 240 49.80 5.14 38.27
N LEU A 241 50.70 6.02 38.70
CA LEU A 241 51.33 7.07 37.90
C LEU A 241 52.85 6.99 38.07
N SER A 242 53.59 6.88 36.97
CA SER A 242 55.02 7.17 36.94
C SER A 242 55.22 8.53 36.25
N LEU A 243 56.00 9.41 36.86
CA LEU A 243 56.32 10.75 36.35
C LEU A 243 57.79 11.03 36.61
N ASP A 244 58.51 11.40 35.56
CA ASP A 244 59.88 11.87 35.62
C ASP A 244 59.89 13.36 35.22
N LEU A 245 60.24 14.24 36.15
CA LEU A 245 60.18 15.69 36.00
C LEU A 245 61.56 16.29 36.27
N GLU A 246 62.06 17.06 35.31
CA GLU A 246 63.27 17.86 35.43
C GLU A 246 62.93 19.32 35.14
N LEU A 247 63.30 20.22 36.05
CA LEU A 247 63.08 21.66 35.97
C LEU A 247 64.40 22.38 36.22
N ASP A 248 64.91 23.08 35.22
CA ASP A 248 66.15 23.86 35.31
C ASP A 248 65.83 25.35 35.08
N LYS A 249 66.06 26.19 36.08
CA LYS A 249 65.80 27.64 36.03
C LYS A 249 67.09 28.44 36.25
N SER A 250 67.50 29.18 35.23
CA SER A 250 68.53 30.22 35.27
C SER A 250 67.92 31.63 35.40
N ASP A 251 68.74 32.67 35.55
CA ASP A 251 68.28 34.06 35.73
C ASP A 251 67.36 34.56 34.60
N GLU A 252 67.48 34.01 33.38
CA GLU A 252 66.70 34.44 32.20
C GLU A 252 65.84 33.33 31.56
N ARG A 253 66.04 32.05 31.92
CA ARG A 253 65.38 30.91 31.25
C ARG A 253 65.10 29.76 32.22
N MET A 254 63.88 29.25 32.18
CA MET A 254 63.39 28.02 32.80
C MET A 254 63.23 26.97 31.71
N GLU A 255 63.62 25.73 31.94
CA GLU A 255 63.35 24.57 31.10
C GLU A 255 62.66 23.51 31.95
N LEU A 256 61.61 22.88 31.42
CA LEU A 256 60.85 21.83 32.06
C LEU A 256 60.74 20.65 31.10
N ILE A 257 61.10 19.46 31.56
CA ILE A 257 60.85 18.19 30.88
C ILE A 257 60.06 17.32 31.85
N ALA A 258 58.91 16.81 31.42
CA ALA A 258 58.07 15.91 32.19
C ALA A 258 57.64 14.72 31.34
N THR A 259 58.11 13.51 31.69
CA THR A 259 57.68 12.25 31.07
C THR A 259 56.66 11.58 31.97
N ILE A 260 55.47 11.31 31.43
CA ILE A 260 54.35 10.71 32.14
C ILE A 260 54.10 9.31 31.60
N ASP A 261 53.99 8.32 32.48
CA ASP A 261 53.57 6.96 32.15
C ASP A 261 52.52 6.46 33.15
N SER A 262 51.31 6.20 32.64
CA SER A 262 50.20 5.65 33.39
C SER A 262 49.36 4.73 32.48
N LEU A 263 48.32 4.09 33.02
CA LEU A 263 47.49 3.15 32.26
C LEU A 263 46.71 3.83 31.12
N ASN A 264 46.31 5.08 31.35
CA ASN A 264 45.41 5.83 30.47
C ASN A 264 46.02 7.17 29.99
N LEU A 265 47.20 7.58 30.46
CA LEU A 265 47.93 8.76 29.98
C LEU A 265 49.41 8.43 29.82
N LYS A 266 49.96 8.62 28.62
CA LYS A 266 51.40 8.45 28.34
C LYS A 266 51.91 9.59 27.48
N GLY A 267 53.13 10.05 27.71
CA GLY A 267 53.76 11.02 26.83
C GLY A 267 54.89 11.81 27.47
N THR A 268 55.42 12.77 26.73
CA THR A 268 56.47 13.68 27.21
C THR A 268 56.09 15.11 26.90
N LEU A 269 56.22 15.96 27.91
CA LEU A 269 56.06 17.41 27.84
C LEU A 269 57.45 18.03 27.95
N LYS A 270 57.80 18.92 27.02
CA LYS A 270 59.01 19.74 27.10
C LYS A 270 58.61 21.19 26.95
N GLY A 271 59.22 22.11 27.67
CA GLY A 271 58.94 23.53 27.51
C GLY A 271 60.02 24.41 28.11
N SER A 272 60.04 25.68 27.72
CA SER A 272 60.99 26.66 28.22
C SER A 272 60.37 28.04 28.41
N SER A 273 60.93 28.86 29.30
CA SER A 273 60.48 30.24 29.46
C SER A 273 61.22 31.21 28.56
N VAL A 274 60.46 32.15 28.00
CA VAL A 274 60.98 33.34 27.32
C VAL A 274 60.34 34.56 28.00
N GLY A 275 61.12 35.31 28.78
CA GLY A 275 60.61 36.43 29.58
C GLY A 275 59.68 35.97 30.72
N ASP A 276 58.47 36.53 30.78
CA ASP A 276 57.43 36.18 31.74
C ASP A 276 56.48 35.07 31.24
N LYS A 277 56.77 34.47 30.09
CA LYS A 277 55.96 33.42 29.46
C LYS A 277 56.69 32.07 29.47
N PHE A 278 55.94 30.99 29.67
CA PHE A 278 56.38 29.61 29.49
C PHE A 278 55.79 29.06 28.20
N ILE A 279 56.63 28.51 27.33
CA ILE A 279 56.30 28.02 26.00
C ILE A 279 56.58 26.51 25.94
N LEU A 280 55.57 25.71 25.61
CA LEU A 280 55.73 24.27 25.39
C LEU A 280 56.37 24.00 24.00
N ASP A 281 57.24 23.00 23.94
CA ASP A 281 57.85 22.49 22.71
C ASP A 281 56.79 21.78 21.84
N PRO A 282 56.68 22.12 20.53
CA PRO A 282 55.73 21.48 19.61
C PRO A 282 55.88 19.95 19.48
N ASP A 283 57.05 19.39 19.78
CA ASP A 283 57.27 17.94 19.78
C ASP A 283 56.65 17.23 21.02
N SER A 284 56.00 17.97 21.91
CA SER A 284 55.31 17.42 23.08
C SER A 284 54.04 16.66 22.67
N GLN A 285 54.02 15.35 22.90
CA GLN A 285 52.89 14.48 22.56
C GLN A 285 52.34 13.80 23.81
N LEU A 286 51.01 13.85 23.98
CA LEU A 286 50.28 13.12 25.00
C LEU A 286 49.26 12.19 24.32
N THR A 287 49.36 10.89 24.62
CA THR A 287 48.34 9.90 24.25
C THR A 287 47.49 9.61 25.47
N PHE A 288 46.18 9.85 25.35
CA PHE A 288 45.22 9.62 26.41
C PHE A 288 44.21 8.56 25.99
N SER A 289 44.10 7.48 26.76
CA SER A 289 43.08 6.45 26.54
C SER A 289 41.83 6.73 27.38
N PHE A 290 40.80 7.28 26.74
CA PHE A 290 39.46 7.47 27.30
C PHE A 290 38.83 6.11 27.67
N THR A 291 38.42 5.96 28.93
CA THR A 291 37.66 4.79 29.40
C THR A 291 36.19 5.15 29.60
N PRO A 292 35.26 4.18 29.53
CA PRO A 292 33.85 4.42 29.85
C PRO A 292 33.62 5.06 31.23
N THR A 293 34.37 4.61 32.24
CA THR A 293 34.32 5.17 33.58
C THR A 293 34.74 6.65 33.58
N PHE A 294 35.85 6.99 32.93
CA PHE A 294 36.29 8.38 32.82
C PHE A 294 35.29 9.25 32.06
N PHE A 295 34.75 8.77 30.94
CA PHE A 295 33.74 9.47 30.15
C PHE A 295 32.47 9.79 30.96
N SER A 296 31.95 8.81 31.71
CA SER A 296 30.77 8.99 32.56
C SER A 296 31.00 9.97 33.73
N GLN A 297 32.19 9.96 34.33
CA GLN A 297 32.55 10.86 35.42
C GLN A 297 32.84 12.29 34.94
N LEU A 298 33.39 12.43 33.72
CA LEU A 298 33.70 13.73 33.13
C LEU A 298 32.42 14.48 32.71
N LEU A 299 31.46 13.78 32.13
CA LEU A 299 30.25 14.40 31.57
C LEU A 299 29.08 14.50 32.56
N GLU A 300 29.17 13.84 33.71
CA GLU A 300 28.10 13.76 34.72
C GLU A 300 26.72 13.38 34.12
N THR A 301 26.69 12.67 32.99
CA THR A 301 25.48 12.30 32.26
C THR A 301 25.36 10.79 32.13
N LYS A 302 24.13 10.27 32.29
CA LYS A 302 23.80 8.87 32.02
C LYS A 302 23.37 8.63 30.58
N GLU A 303 23.03 9.70 29.87
CA GLU A 303 22.46 9.67 28.52
C GLU A 303 23.44 9.13 27.48
N TRP A 304 24.72 9.44 27.63
CA TRP A 304 25.76 8.97 26.73
C TRP A 304 26.74 8.13 27.52
N GLN A 305 26.94 6.91 27.06
CA GLN A 305 27.94 6.01 27.60
C GLN A 305 28.90 5.63 26.49
N LEU A 306 30.18 5.59 26.81
CA LEU A 306 31.18 5.08 25.90
C LEU A 306 31.16 3.55 26.00
N ALA A 307 30.94 2.85 24.89
CA ALA A 307 30.83 1.38 24.90
C ALA A 307 32.20 0.69 24.98
N ASN A 308 33.26 1.37 24.54
CA ASN A 308 34.61 0.82 24.47
C ASN A 308 35.70 1.79 25.00
N LYS A 309 36.90 1.27 25.30
CA LYS A 309 38.07 2.11 25.57
C LYS A 309 38.53 2.74 24.25
N VAL A 310 38.78 4.05 24.23
CA VAL A 310 39.15 4.79 23.02
C VAL A 310 40.47 5.54 23.21
N ASN A 311 41.35 5.48 22.21
CA ASN A 311 42.59 6.25 22.22
C ASN A 311 42.37 7.60 21.55
N LEU A 312 42.65 8.67 22.29
CA LEU A 312 42.59 10.05 21.85
C LEU A 312 44.02 10.59 21.83
N SER A 313 44.45 11.07 20.66
CA SER A 313 45.77 11.68 20.50
C SER A 313 45.62 13.19 20.58
N LEU A 314 46.32 13.82 21.53
CA LEU A 314 46.39 15.27 21.65
C LEU A 314 47.80 15.72 21.25
N THR A 315 47.87 16.47 20.16
CA THR A 315 49.08 17.19 19.73
C THR A 315 48.91 18.65 20.15
N ILE A 316 49.89 19.18 20.89
CA ILE A 316 49.89 20.58 21.32
C ILE A 316 50.84 21.32 20.37
N ASP A 317 50.29 22.15 19.49
CA ASP A 317 51.07 22.91 18.51
C ASP A 317 51.72 24.13 19.17
N GLU A 318 51.00 24.79 20.08
CA GLU A 318 51.47 25.96 20.83
C GLU A 318 50.81 25.99 22.21
N LEU A 319 51.58 26.24 23.27
CA LEU A 319 51.04 26.52 24.60
C LEU A 319 51.93 27.57 25.25
N VAL A 320 51.39 28.77 25.43
CA VAL A 320 52.04 29.92 26.05
C VAL A 320 51.28 30.31 27.31
N MET A 321 51.93 30.17 28.45
CA MET A 321 51.34 30.47 29.76
C MET A 321 52.16 31.54 30.49
N PRO A 322 51.54 32.55 31.11
CA PRO A 322 52.26 33.51 31.94
C PRO A 322 52.76 32.85 33.23
N LEU A 323 54.03 33.04 33.56
CA LEU A 323 54.70 32.49 34.75
C LEU A 323 54.21 33.11 36.07
N ALA A 324 53.49 34.24 36.01
CA ALA A 324 53.07 35.03 37.17
C ALA A 324 51.65 34.73 37.70
N LEU A 325 51.08 33.57 37.39
CA LEU A 325 49.71 33.22 37.79
C LEU A 325 49.61 32.92 39.29
N LYS A 326 49.00 33.83 40.07
CA LYS A 326 48.55 33.54 41.45
C LYS A 326 47.30 32.66 41.48
N ARG A 327 46.56 32.61 40.37
CA ARG A 327 45.45 31.69 40.05
C ARG A 327 45.42 31.57 38.52
N PRO A 328 45.42 30.36 37.93
CA PRO A 328 45.33 30.23 36.48
C PRO A 328 43.98 30.76 35.97
N ASP A 329 44.00 31.81 35.14
CA ASP A 329 42.86 32.17 34.28
C ASP A 329 43.16 31.60 32.89
N PHE A 330 42.31 30.69 32.43
CA PHE A 330 42.47 30.03 31.13
C PHE A 330 42.45 31.01 29.96
N ARG A 331 41.95 32.23 30.15
CA ARG A 331 41.96 33.30 29.14
C ARG A 331 43.31 33.98 28.96
N GLU A 332 44.23 33.81 29.91
CA GLU A 332 45.61 34.31 29.82
C GLU A 332 46.55 33.26 29.21
N ILE A 333 46.03 32.10 28.79
CA ILE A 333 46.78 30.99 28.20
C ILE A 333 46.53 30.98 26.69
N ASP A 334 47.57 31.21 25.90
CA ASP A 334 47.52 30.96 24.46
C ASP A 334 47.76 29.46 24.25
N PHE A 335 46.82 28.76 23.64
CA PHE A 335 46.82 27.33 23.41
C PHE A 335 46.37 27.08 21.99
N SER A 336 47.13 26.27 21.26
CA SER A 336 46.74 25.68 19.99
C SER A 336 47.03 24.18 20.04
N GLY A 337 46.05 23.36 19.68
CA GLY A 337 46.23 21.92 19.66
C GLY A 337 45.24 21.21 18.75
N LYS A 338 45.62 19.99 18.37
CA LYS A 338 44.82 19.08 17.55
C LYS A 338 44.50 17.82 18.32
N LEU A 339 43.23 17.46 18.30
CA LEU A 339 42.66 16.28 18.89
C LEU A 339 42.27 15.34 17.76
N PHE A 340 42.74 14.09 17.80
CA PHE A 340 42.38 13.06 16.84
C PHE A 340 41.83 11.82 17.52
N LEU A 341 40.68 11.36 17.02
CA LEU A 341 39.92 10.22 17.50
C LEU A 341 39.61 9.28 16.31
N GLN A 342 40.22 8.10 16.29
CA GLN A 342 40.02 7.16 15.17
C GLN A 342 38.62 6.54 15.15
N ARG A 343 38.15 6.03 16.29
CA ARG A 343 36.82 5.43 16.44
C ARG A 343 36.37 5.40 17.90
N ALA A 344 35.15 5.84 18.17
CA ALA A 344 34.47 5.70 19.46
C ALA A 344 33.06 5.15 19.27
N GLU A 345 32.61 4.28 20.16
CA GLU A 345 31.22 3.82 20.19
C GLU A 345 30.49 4.47 21.35
N LEU A 346 29.44 5.22 21.04
CA LEU A 346 28.63 5.99 21.96
C LEU A 346 27.23 5.38 21.99
N SER A 347 26.79 4.94 23.17
CA SER A 347 25.44 4.41 23.38
C SER A 347 24.60 5.41 24.15
N SER A 348 23.40 5.67 23.65
CA SER A 348 22.33 6.42 24.32
C SER A 348 21.12 5.52 24.59
N GLU A 349 20.49 5.71 25.75
CA GLU A 349 19.25 5.02 26.10
C GLU A 349 18.11 5.40 25.13
N LYS A 350 18.08 6.65 24.65
CA LYS A 350 17.05 7.14 23.73
C LYS A 350 17.37 6.87 22.27
N ALA A 351 18.59 7.16 21.83
CA ALA A 351 18.96 7.17 20.41
C ALA A 351 19.67 5.88 19.95
N GLY A 352 20.01 4.96 20.87
CA GLY A 352 20.75 3.74 20.54
C GLY A 352 22.26 3.94 20.43
N THR A 353 22.95 3.04 19.73
CA THR A 353 24.42 3.05 19.64
C THR A 353 24.92 3.62 18.30
N PHE A 354 25.87 4.55 18.37
CA PHE A 354 26.49 5.23 17.24
C PHE A 354 28.01 5.10 17.29
N SER A 355 28.66 4.95 16.14
CA SER A 355 30.11 5.05 16.04
C SER A 355 30.53 6.43 15.54
N ALA A 356 31.37 7.15 16.28
CA ALA A 356 32.08 8.32 15.77
C ALA A 356 33.43 7.86 15.20
N ASN A 357 33.71 8.14 13.94
CA ASN A 357 34.94 7.72 13.24
C ASN A 357 35.72 8.94 12.74
N ASN A 358 37.05 8.83 12.74
CA ASN A 358 37.98 9.82 12.20
C ASN A 358 37.66 11.27 12.63
N PHE A 359 37.32 11.45 13.91
CA PHE A 359 36.96 12.76 14.44
C PHE A 359 38.24 13.55 14.76
N GLU A 360 38.41 14.68 14.09
CA GLU A 360 39.48 15.63 14.30
C GLU A 360 38.90 16.94 14.83
N ALA A 361 39.54 17.53 15.84
CA ALA A 361 39.22 18.86 16.30
C ALA A 361 40.48 19.68 16.51
N THR A 362 40.46 20.94 16.08
CA THR A 362 41.52 21.90 16.40
C THR A 362 40.97 22.95 17.34
N LEU A 363 41.74 23.31 18.37
CA LEU A 363 41.38 24.31 19.37
C LEU A 363 42.48 25.36 19.40
N SER A 364 42.13 26.64 19.33
CA SER A 364 43.06 27.78 19.39
C SER A 364 42.50 28.88 20.29
N THR A 365 43.34 29.56 21.08
CA THR A 365 42.92 30.64 22.00
C THR A 365 43.61 31.99 21.76
N ALA A 366 44.38 32.15 20.67
CA ALA A 366 45.27 33.31 20.43
C ALA A 366 44.61 34.70 20.48
N GLU A 367 43.30 34.80 20.22
CA GLU A 367 42.50 36.04 20.41
C GLU A 367 41.11 35.74 20.96
N ASN A 368 40.47 34.71 20.39
CA ASN A 368 39.18 34.17 20.78
C ASN A 368 39.34 32.65 20.91
N LEU A 369 38.53 31.99 21.74
CA LEU A 369 38.50 30.54 21.81
C LEU A 369 37.83 30.02 20.53
N GLN A 370 38.63 29.54 19.57
CA GLN A 370 38.20 28.98 18.31
C GLN A 370 38.35 27.47 18.31
N MET A 371 37.29 26.76 17.94
CA MET A 371 37.29 25.32 17.74
C MET A 371 36.85 25.03 16.31
N THR A 372 37.59 24.22 15.58
CA THR A 372 37.07 23.55 14.36
C THR A 372 36.99 22.06 14.63
N TYR A 373 36.01 21.39 14.03
CA TYR A 373 35.86 19.94 14.13
C TYR A 373 35.39 19.35 12.81
N SER A 374 35.77 18.10 12.56
CA SER A 374 35.30 17.30 11.44
C SER A 374 35.31 15.81 11.83
N GLY A 375 34.40 15.01 11.30
CA GLY A 375 34.39 13.57 11.53
C GLY A 375 33.22 12.86 10.87
N GLU A 376 33.08 11.58 11.16
CA GLU A 376 32.01 10.74 10.63
C GLU A 376 31.17 10.12 11.75
N ILE A 377 29.86 10.03 11.54
CA ILE A 377 28.94 9.25 12.38
C ILE A 377 28.46 8.04 11.58
N GLN A 378 28.54 6.86 12.19
CA GLN A 378 28.20 5.56 11.58
C GLN A 378 28.93 5.26 10.25
N GLY A 379 30.04 5.96 9.96
CA GLY A 379 30.84 5.80 8.74
C GLY A 379 30.15 6.26 7.45
N ILE A 380 29.04 7.00 7.55
CA ILE A 380 28.29 7.48 6.38
C ILE A 380 27.91 8.95 6.52
N SER A 381 27.57 9.39 7.73
CA SER A 381 27.25 10.80 7.99
C SER A 381 28.53 11.58 8.20
N HIS A 382 28.64 12.75 7.60
CA HIS A 382 29.79 13.64 7.78
C HIS A 382 29.36 14.84 8.62
N ILE A 383 30.15 15.17 9.64
CA ILE A 383 29.94 16.36 10.47
C ILE A 383 31.17 17.24 10.37
N GLU A 384 30.98 18.53 10.19
CA GLU A 384 32.04 19.52 10.26
C GLU A 384 31.50 20.84 10.81
N GLY A 385 32.36 21.62 11.45
CA GLY A 385 31.96 22.92 11.94
C GLY A 385 33.06 23.73 12.59
N LYS A 386 32.72 24.96 12.90
CA LYS A 386 33.55 25.91 13.63
C LYS A 386 32.72 26.55 14.74
N ALA A 387 33.29 26.73 15.91
CA ALA A 387 32.75 27.52 16.99
C ALA A 387 33.79 28.53 17.46
N GLN A 388 33.38 29.74 17.77
CA GLN A 388 34.27 30.80 18.23
C GLN A 388 33.59 31.59 19.35
N LEU A 389 34.18 31.56 20.54
CA LEU A 389 33.74 32.34 21.70
C LEU A 389 34.60 33.59 21.83
N SER A 390 33.96 34.76 21.73
CA SER A 390 34.60 36.06 21.86
C SER A 390 34.91 36.43 23.30
N SER A 391 35.83 37.38 23.49
CA SER A 391 36.14 37.96 24.80
C SER A 391 34.94 38.62 25.49
N GLU A 392 33.92 39.03 24.72
CA GLU A 392 32.68 39.62 25.25
C GLU A 392 31.62 38.57 25.63
N GLY A 393 31.90 37.29 25.38
CA GLY A 393 30.98 36.18 25.65
C GLY A 393 29.96 35.91 24.53
N GLU A 394 30.23 36.36 23.30
CA GLU A 394 29.46 35.96 22.11
C GLU A 394 30.02 34.66 21.55
N LEU A 395 29.16 33.65 21.39
CA LEU A 395 29.49 32.40 20.73
C LEU A 395 28.99 32.45 19.29
N THR A 396 29.90 32.54 18.31
CA THR A 396 29.59 32.34 16.90
C THR A 396 29.82 30.87 16.53
N PHE A 397 28.96 30.31 15.67
CA PHE A 397 29.08 28.92 15.25
C PHE A 397 28.68 28.76 13.79
N SER A 398 29.33 27.82 13.10
CA SER A 398 28.90 27.27 11.83
C SER A 398 29.05 25.75 11.87
N SER A 399 28.07 25.03 11.34
CA SER A 399 28.09 23.57 11.29
C SER A 399 27.42 23.11 10.01
N THR A 400 28.03 22.14 9.35
CA THR A 400 27.49 21.45 8.18
C THR A 400 27.49 19.96 8.48
N ASN A 401 26.32 19.36 8.44
CA ASN A 401 26.13 17.94 8.73
C ASN A 401 25.44 17.31 7.53
N LYS A 402 26.03 16.27 6.95
CA LYS A 402 25.51 15.56 5.78
C LYS A 402 25.10 14.15 6.16
N SER A 403 23.97 13.72 5.63
CA SER A 403 23.43 12.36 5.75
C SER A 403 23.27 11.90 7.19
N LEU A 404 22.88 12.80 8.11
CA LEU A 404 22.59 12.46 9.50
C LEU A 404 21.42 11.48 9.58
N PRO A 405 21.49 10.42 10.40
CA PRO A 405 20.34 9.56 10.65
C PRO A 405 19.25 10.33 11.39
N VAL A 406 18.00 10.17 10.95
CA VAL A 406 16.83 10.79 11.60
C VAL A 406 16.72 10.40 13.08
N ASP A 407 17.22 9.22 13.46
CA ASP A 407 17.25 8.74 14.85
C ASP A 407 18.09 9.60 15.80
N LEU A 408 19.05 10.39 15.30
CA LEU A 408 19.77 11.35 16.14
C LEU A 408 18.85 12.46 16.70
N LEU A 409 17.71 12.72 16.06
CA LEU A 409 16.73 13.68 16.57
C LEU A 409 15.97 13.15 17.79
N GLN A 410 16.04 11.83 18.09
CA GLN A 410 15.45 11.24 19.30
C GLN A 410 16.06 11.78 20.61
N LEU A 411 17.24 12.39 20.51
CA LEU A 411 17.87 13.10 21.62
C LEU A 411 17.07 14.33 22.07
N PHE A 412 16.23 14.86 21.19
CA PHE A 412 15.45 16.08 21.40
C PHE A 412 13.93 15.84 21.30
N ILE A 413 13.52 14.78 20.59
CA ILE A 413 12.12 14.48 20.25
C ILE A 413 11.82 13.01 20.56
N ASP A 414 10.96 12.72 21.54
CA ASP A 414 10.74 11.35 22.01
C ASP A 414 10.05 10.42 20.99
N ASP A 415 9.24 10.96 20.06
CA ASP A 415 8.56 10.19 19.01
C ASP A 415 8.93 10.74 17.61
N MET A 416 9.46 9.87 16.75
CA MET A 416 9.90 10.24 15.39
C MET A 416 8.95 9.78 14.28
N SER A 417 7.86 9.08 14.64
CA SER A 417 6.93 8.47 13.67
C SER A 417 6.31 9.49 12.71
N TYR A 418 6.11 10.73 13.16
CA TYR A 418 5.54 11.81 12.34
C TYR A 418 6.58 12.56 11.50
N LEU A 419 7.88 12.47 11.82
CA LEU A 419 8.95 13.17 11.08
C LEU A 419 9.55 12.31 9.96
N ARG A 420 9.61 10.99 10.12
CA ARG A 420 10.13 10.07 9.10
C ARG A 420 9.43 10.19 7.73
N PRO A 421 8.10 10.33 7.63
CA PRO A 421 7.42 10.54 6.34
C PRO A 421 7.80 11.86 5.64
N VAL A 422 8.35 12.83 6.37
CA VAL A 422 8.66 14.17 5.87
C VAL A 422 10.17 14.35 5.63
N LEU A 423 11.03 13.83 6.51
CA LEU A 423 12.49 13.96 6.43
C LEU A 423 13.18 12.73 5.83
N GLY A 424 12.48 11.60 5.69
CA GLY A 424 13.08 10.32 5.36
C GLY A 424 13.95 9.75 6.48
N ASP A 425 14.80 8.78 6.15
CA ASP A 425 15.71 8.14 7.11
C ASP A 425 16.96 8.98 7.40
N ARG A 426 17.30 9.91 6.49
CA ARG A 426 18.51 10.74 6.58
C ARG A 426 18.28 12.15 6.07
N PHE A 427 18.96 13.09 6.69
CA PHE A 427 18.89 14.51 6.35
C PHE A 427 20.25 15.21 6.46
N ASP A 428 20.40 16.29 5.71
CA ASP A 428 21.49 17.25 5.79
C ASP A 428 21.00 18.45 6.63
N LEU A 429 21.84 18.93 7.54
CA LEU A 429 21.56 20.08 8.39
C LEU A 429 22.76 21.00 8.43
N SER A 430 22.59 22.24 8.00
CA SER A 430 23.57 23.31 8.24
C SER A 430 22.99 24.39 9.14
N ALA A 431 23.83 24.96 9.99
CA ALA A 431 23.48 26.03 10.91
C ALA A 431 24.64 27.02 11.01
N GLU A 432 24.37 28.31 10.85
CA GLU A 432 25.35 29.38 11.03
C GLU A 432 24.72 30.51 11.84
N GLY A 433 25.30 30.88 12.97
CA GLY A 433 24.68 31.86 13.85
C GLY A 433 25.56 32.35 14.99
N SER A 434 24.96 33.14 15.86
CA SER A 434 25.57 33.56 17.12
C SER A 434 24.63 33.43 18.31
N TYR A 435 25.22 33.29 19.49
CA TYR A 435 24.56 33.31 20.78
C TYR A 435 25.23 34.37 21.67
N PHE A 436 24.48 35.43 22.00
CA PHE A 436 25.00 36.55 22.79
C PHE A 436 23.91 37.08 23.73
N LYS A 437 24.26 37.36 24.99
CA LYS A 437 23.31 37.89 26.01
C LYS A 437 22.00 37.08 26.13
N LYS A 438 22.10 35.75 26.01
CA LYS A 438 20.97 34.79 25.97
C LYS A 438 20.14 34.79 24.69
N GLU A 439 20.43 35.65 23.73
CA GLU A 439 19.78 35.66 22.43
C GLU A 439 20.48 34.72 21.46
N ILE A 440 19.73 33.88 20.75
CA ILE A 440 20.19 33.07 19.62
C ILE A 440 19.70 33.73 18.32
N ASP A 441 20.57 33.82 17.33
CA ASP A 441 20.26 34.24 15.96
C ASP A 441 21.04 33.37 14.99
N SER A 442 20.36 32.49 14.24
CA SER A 442 20.99 31.48 13.39
C SER A 442 20.26 31.35 12.07
N ARG A 443 21.00 31.28 10.97
CA ARG A 443 20.52 30.73 9.70
C ARG A 443 20.57 29.20 9.77
N LEU A 444 19.58 28.54 9.20
CA LEU A 444 19.45 27.08 9.17
C LEU A 444 19.14 26.63 7.74
N THR A 445 19.73 25.52 7.30
CA THR A 445 19.28 24.78 6.12
C THR A 445 19.06 23.32 6.49
N LEU A 446 17.91 22.77 6.13
CA LEU A 446 17.52 21.39 6.34
C LEU A 446 17.13 20.78 5.00
N SER A 447 17.89 19.78 4.54
CA SER A 447 17.69 19.13 3.25
C SER A 447 17.58 17.62 3.41
N SER A 448 16.73 16.98 2.64
CA SER A 448 16.53 15.53 2.61
C SER A 448 16.03 15.11 1.23
N SER A 449 15.80 13.80 1.02
CA SER A 449 15.19 13.32 -0.22
C SER A 449 13.76 13.80 -0.45
N LEU A 450 13.08 14.30 0.59
CA LEU A 450 11.66 14.65 0.56
C LEU A 450 11.40 16.13 0.88
N LEU A 451 12.38 16.85 1.41
CA LEU A 451 12.19 18.19 1.97
C LEU A 451 13.47 19.01 1.84
N ASN A 452 13.34 20.25 1.37
CA ASN A 452 14.38 21.27 1.45
C ASN A 452 13.80 22.52 2.13
N LEU A 453 14.47 22.99 3.18
CA LEU A 453 14.10 24.17 3.96
C LEU A 453 15.32 25.01 4.26
N GLU A 454 15.18 26.33 4.18
CA GLU A 454 16.18 27.29 4.61
C GLU A 454 15.52 28.46 5.33
N GLY A 455 16.20 29.07 6.30
CA GLY A 455 15.64 30.21 6.99
C GLY A 455 16.39 30.60 8.25
N HIS A 456 15.69 31.21 9.20
CA HIS A 456 16.27 31.78 10.41
C HIS A 456 15.59 31.26 11.68
N ALA A 457 16.38 31.01 12.72
CA ALA A 457 15.94 30.77 14.07
C ALA A 457 16.43 31.90 14.98
N LYS A 458 15.51 32.58 15.68
CA LYS A 458 15.81 33.71 16.54
C LYS A 458 15.04 33.66 17.86
N GLY A 459 15.69 33.86 18.99
CA GLY A 459 15.03 33.77 20.29
C GLY A 459 15.82 34.37 21.44
N LYS A 460 15.13 34.87 22.47
CA LYS A 460 15.76 35.43 23.69
C LYS A 460 16.33 34.37 24.63
N SER A 461 16.09 33.10 24.32
CA SER A 461 16.62 31.92 25.02
C SER A 461 16.33 30.66 24.21
N LEU A 462 17.01 29.55 24.51
CA LEU A 462 16.65 28.23 23.97
C LEU A 462 15.29 27.71 24.47
N GLU A 463 14.77 28.29 25.55
CA GLU A 463 13.43 27.97 26.06
C GLU A 463 12.32 28.64 25.24
N ASP A 464 12.65 29.56 24.34
CA ASP A 464 11.69 30.33 23.55
C ASP A 464 12.36 30.99 22.32
N PHE A 465 12.24 30.32 21.18
CA PHE A 465 12.78 30.81 19.91
C PHE A 465 11.77 30.66 18.78
N ALA A 466 11.74 31.64 17.89
CA ALA A 466 11.00 31.58 16.64
C ALA A 466 11.87 30.91 15.57
N ILE A 467 11.25 30.15 14.68
CA ILE A 467 11.85 29.52 13.52
C ILE A 467 11.00 29.93 12.32
N ASP A 468 11.61 30.58 11.34
CA ASP A 468 10.99 30.95 10.07
C ASP A 468 11.79 30.29 8.95
N LEU A 469 11.21 29.28 8.31
CA LEU A 469 11.81 28.47 7.24
C LEU A 469 10.98 28.58 5.97
N THR A 470 11.65 28.55 4.82
CA THR A 470 11.04 28.51 3.50
C THR A 470 11.75 27.47 2.64
N GLY A 471 11.02 26.83 1.73
CA GLY A 471 11.61 25.88 0.79
C GLY A 471 10.55 25.10 0.02
N ALA A 472 10.79 23.82 -0.22
CA ALA A 472 9.92 22.97 -1.02
C ALA A 472 9.88 21.52 -0.52
N LEU A 473 8.75 20.86 -0.75
CA LEU A 473 8.59 19.41 -0.54
C LEU A 473 8.77 18.68 -1.88
N HIS A 474 9.52 17.59 -1.88
CA HIS A 474 9.68 16.73 -3.05
C HIS A 474 8.67 15.59 -3.04
N LEU A 475 7.79 15.55 -4.02
CA LEU A 475 6.80 14.49 -4.18
C LEU A 475 7.34 13.38 -5.08
N SER A 476 7.05 12.12 -4.73
CA SER A 476 7.33 11.00 -5.63
C SER A 476 6.56 11.16 -6.96
N ALA A 477 7.05 10.60 -8.07
CA ALA A 477 6.37 10.70 -9.36
C ALA A 477 4.90 10.21 -9.34
N LYS A 478 4.57 9.27 -8.44
CA LYS A 478 3.19 8.80 -8.21
C LYS A 478 2.36 9.88 -7.50
N ASN A 479 2.90 10.48 -6.43
CA ASN A 479 2.19 11.49 -5.65
C ASN A 479 2.11 12.82 -6.41
N ALA A 480 3.10 13.16 -7.23
CA ALA A 480 3.09 14.36 -8.06
C ALA A 480 1.96 14.33 -9.11
N LYS A 481 1.55 13.14 -9.58
CA LYS A 481 0.37 12.98 -10.43
C LYS A 481 -0.95 13.24 -9.69
N ILE A 482 -0.99 13.00 -8.38
CA ILE A 482 -2.21 13.11 -7.56
C ILE A 482 -2.34 14.52 -6.96
N TYR A 483 -1.24 15.08 -6.49
CA TYR A 483 -1.24 16.33 -5.72
C TYR A 483 -0.64 17.51 -6.51
N GLY A 484 -0.16 17.31 -7.74
CA GLY A 484 0.54 18.34 -8.52
C GLY A 484 2.06 18.36 -8.27
N PRO A 485 2.80 19.32 -8.86
CA PRO A 485 4.24 19.44 -8.71
C PRO A 485 4.63 19.78 -7.26
N ASP A 486 5.93 19.66 -6.99
CA ASP A 486 6.57 19.95 -5.70
C ASP A 486 6.06 21.27 -5.11
N PRO A 487 5.37 21.23 -3.96
CA PRO A 487 4.81 22.43 -3.36
C PRO A 487 5.89 23.28 -2.68
N GLU A 488 5.72 24.59 -2.81
CA GLU A 488 6.43 25.57 -1.99
C GLU A 488 5.90 25.51 -0.56
N LEU A 489 6.81 25.60 0.40
CA LEU A 489 6.54 25.48 1.82
C LEU A 489 7.13 26.68 2.55
N LYS A 490 6.32 27.35 3.38
CA LYS A 490 6.79 28.30 4.39
C LYS A 490 6.32 27.81 5.75
N VAL A 491 7.23 27.74 6.71
CA VAL A 491 6.96 27.29 8.08
C VAL A 491 7.40 28.38 9.04
N SER A 492 6.48 28.85 9.87
CA SER A 492 6.75 29.74 10.99
C SER A 492 6.32 29.05 12.28
N ALA A 493 7.29 28.76 13.14
CA ALA A 493 7.09 28.03 14.38
C ALA A 493 7.71 28.76 15.55
N ARG A 494 7.20 28.53 16.76
CA ARG A 494 7.85 28.93 18.01
C ARG A 494 8.22 27.66 18.74
N GLY A 495 9.51 27.39 18.84
CA GLY A 495 10.09 26.24 19.52
C GLY A 495 10.46 26.55 20.97
N SER A 496 10.46 25.51 21.79
CA SER A 496 10.94 25.58 23.18
C SER A 496 11.72 24.31 23.50
N LEU A 497 12.95 24.47 24.01
CA LEU A 497 13.77 23.38 24.54
C LEU A 497 13.97 23.60 26.05
N VAL A 498 13.23 22.86 26.86
CA VAL A 498 13.32 22.91 28.34
C VAL A 498 13.48 21.48 28.86
N ASN A 499 14.44 21.25 29.75
CA ASN A 499 14.74 19.90 30.29
C ASN A 499 14.93 18.83 29.20
N ARG A 500 15.51 19.20 28.05
CA ARG A 500 15.73 18.35 26.86
C ARG A 500 14.45 17.95 26.10
N ASN A 501 13.28 18.49 26.45
CA ASN A 501 12.06 18.29 25.68
C ASN A 501 11.93 19.41 24.65
N PHE A 502 12.01 19.07 23.36
CA PHE A 502 11.68 19.99 22.28
C PHE A 502 10.17 19.98 22.03
N THR A 503 9.55 21.15 22.06
CA THR A 503 8.11 21.33 21.79
C THR A 503 7.90 22.49 20.83
N ILE A 504 6.81 22.47 20.07
CA ILE A 504 6.41 23.57 19.18
C ILE A 504 5.03 24.08 19.62
N PRO A 505 4.96 24.95 20.65
CA PRO A 505 3.71 25.49 21.16
C PRO A 505 2.87 26.26 20.14
N THR A 506 3.48 26.80 19.10
CA THR A 506 2.78 27.43 17.98
C THR A 506 3.46 27.06 16.67
N PHE A 507 2.67 26.56 15.73
CA PHE A 507 3.10 26.14 14.40
C PHE A 507 2.17 26.77 13.36
N ASN A 508 2.74 27.38 12.33
CA ASN A 508 2.04 27.84 11.15
C ASN A 508 2.81 27.35 9.92
N ALA A 509 2.12 26.81 8.92
CA ALA A 509 2.69 26.47 7.63
C ALA A 509 1.77 26.92 6.49
N GLU A 510 2.36 27.54 5.47
CA GLU A 510 1.73 27.84 4.18
C GLU A 510 2.34 26.86 3.17
N ILE A 511 1.51 26.03 2.56
CA ILE A 511 1.92 25.01 1.58
C ILE A 511 1.15 25.28 0.30
N LYS A 512 1.84 25.55 -0.80
CA LYS A 512 1.17 25.92 -2.04
C LYS A 512 1.84 25.33 -3.26
N ASN A 513 1.04 25.02 -4.26
CA ASN A 513 1.49 24.73 -5.62
C ASN A 513 0.48 25.32 -6.61
N PRO A 514 0.64 25.12 -7.93
CA PRO A 514 -0.30 25.65 -8.92
C PRO A 514 -1.76 25.15 -8.75
N TYR A 515 -1.98 24.03 -8.07
CA TYR A 515 -3.29 23.40 -7.91
C TYR A 515 -3.99 23.80 -6.62
N TRP A 516 -3.25 24.05 -5.52
CA TRP A 516 -3.83 24.35 -4.21
C TRP A 516 -2.92 25.21 -3.33
N ASP A 517 -3.54 25.85 -2.34
CA ASP A 517 -2.90 26.60 -1.24
C ASP A 517 -3.52 26.16 0.08
N VAL A 518 -2.68 25.74 1.03
CA VAL A 518 -3.08 25.22 2.35
C VAL A 518 -2.36 25.99 3.43
N ASN A 519 -3.13 26.48 4.40
CA ASN A 519 -2.65 27.06 5.62
C ASN A 519 -2.92 26.11 6.78
N ILE A 520 -1.86 25.64 7.43
CA ILE A 520 -1.92 24.80 8.63
C ILE A 520 -1.51 25.65 9.82
N ARG A 521 -2.32 25.67 10.88
CA ARG A 521 -2.01 26.38 12.13
C ARG A 521 -2.31 25.48 13.31
N GLY A 522 -1.52 25.57 14.37
CA GLY A 522 -1.78 24.73 15.52
C GLY A 522 -0.72 24.73 16.60
N LYS A 523 -0.86 23.77 17.51
CA LYS A 523 0.05 23.53 18.63
C LYS A 523 0.48 22.06 18.63
N LEU A 524 1.77 21.85 18.84
CA LEU A 524 2.40 20.53 18.94
C LEU A 524 3.12 20.44 20.29
N GLY A 525 2.35 20.17 21.33
CA GLY A 525 2.84 20.02 22.71
C GLY A 525 2.88 21.31 23.52
N GLU A 526 3.11 21.15 24.83
CA GLU A 526 3.19 22.25 25.79
C GLU A 526 4.64 22.53 26.24
N LYS A 527 4.99 23.80 26.40
CA LYS A 527 6.32 24.23 26.84
C LYS A 527 6.75 23.50 28.13
N GLY A 528 7.87 22.76 28.04
CA GLY A 528 8.49 22.07 29.17
C GLY A 528 7.91 20.72 29.55
N LYS A 529 6.88 20.22 28.84
CA LYS A 529 6.36 18.86 28.99
C LYS A 529 6.86 17.95 27.86
N PRO A 530 6.98 16.63 28.08
CA PRO A 530 7.17 15.66 26.99
C PRO A 530 6.01 15.74 25.99
N PHE A 531 6.30 15.52 24.71
CA PHE A 531 5.28 15.52 23.66
C PHE A 531 4.28 14.39 23.89
N ASN A 532 3.00 14.68 23.65
CA ASN A 532 1.89 13.74 23.77
C ASN A 532 0.86 14.05 22.67
N TYR A 533 0.38 13.04 21.96
CA TYR A 533 -0.56 13.22 20.85
C TYR A 533 -1.88 13.87 21.29
N HIS A 534 -2.28 13.71 22.54
CA HIS A 534 -3.46 14.39 23.10
C HIS A 534 -3.28 15.90 23.28
N GLN A 535 -2.07 16.42 23.14
CA GLN A 535 -1.78 17.87 23.17
C GLN A 535 -1.76 18.50 21.77
N MET A 536 -2.00 17.72 20.72
CA MET A 536 -2.04 18.24 19.36
C MET A 536 -3.36 18.94 19.07
N GLU A 537 -3.27 20.17 18.58
CA GLU A 537 -4.39 20.93 18.01
C GLU A 537 -3.93 21.44 16.65
N LEU A 538 -4.47 20.92 15.55
CA LEU A 538 -4.12 21.37 14.20
C LEU A 538 -5.37 21.78 13.43
N GLU A 539 -5.33 22.93 12.79
CA GLU A 539 -6.34 23.41 11.87
C GLU A 539 -5.67 23.67 10.52
N ALA A 540 -6.04 22.88 9.52
CA ALA A 540 -5.66 23.11 8.13
C ALA A 540 -6.87 23.67 7.39
N SER A 541 -6.69 24.74 6.64
CA SER A 541 -7.69 25.22 5.68
C SER A 541 -7.01 25.62 4.39
N GLY A 542 -7.64 25.34 3.27
CA GLY A 542 -7.02 25.57 1.98
C GLY A 542 -8.02 25.82 0.87
N THR A 543 -7.49 26.37 -0.21
CA THR A 543 -8.21 26.60 -1.45
C THR A 543 -7.60 25.70 -2.52
N LEU A 544 -8.46 25.04 -3.29
CA LEU A 544 -8.11 24.32 -4.50
C LEU A 544 -8.43 25.25 -5.69
N PHE A 545 -7.44 25.52 -6.52
CA PHE A 545 -7.55 26.36 -7.71
C PHE A 545 -7.79 25.54 -8.98
N GLN A 546 -7.28 24.31 -8.99
CA GLN A 546 -7.40 23.39 -10.11
C GLN A 546 -7.48 21.95 -9.61
N LEU A 547 -8.36 21.12 -10.19
CA LEU A 547 -8.37 19.70 -9.88
C LEU A 547 -7.17 19.01 -10.55
N PRO A 548 -6.40 18.16 -9.85
CA PRO A 548 -5.25 17.44 -10.42
C PRO A 548 -5.60 16.54 -11.62
N ILE A 549 -6.88 16.19 -11.75
CA ILE A 549 -7.43 15.34 -12.80
C ILE A 549 -7.99 16.13 -13.99
N GLU A 550 -8.03 17.46 -13.95
CA GLU A 550 -8.57 18.28 -15.06
C GLU A 550 -7.91 17.97 -16.41
N ASP A 551 -6.61 17.66 -16.41
CA ASP A 551 -5.89 17.24 -17.62
C ASP A 551 -6.49 15.97 -18.27
N GLU A 552 -7.10 15.07 -17.48
CA GLU A 552 -7.79 13.87 -17.98
C GLU A 552 -9.18 14.20 -18.56
N PHE A 553 -9.78 15.32 -18.16
CA PHE A 553 -11.10 15.77 -18.62
C PHE A 553 -11.01 16.87 -19.70
N GLY A 554 -9.85 17.47 -19.94
CA GLY A 554 -9.68 18.59 -20.88
C GLY A 554 -10.49 19.83 -20.48
N GLU A 555 -10.96 20.62 -21.46
CA GLU A 555 -11.79 21.83 -21.22
C GLU A 555 -13.23 21.52 -20.73
N MET A 556 -13.55 20.26 -20.39
CA MET A 556 -14.89 19.86 -19.95
C MET A 556 -15.20 20.24 -18.50
N ILE A 557 -14.19 20.39 -17.64
CA ILE A 557 -14.38 20.79 -16.23
C ILE A 557 -13.43 21.95 -15.93
N SER A 558 -13.95 22.98 -15.28
CA SER A 558 -13.12 23.94 -14.57
C SER A 558 -13.56 24.05 -13.12
N LEU A 559 -12.62 23.96 -12.20
CA LEU A 559 -12.87 24.31 -10.81
C LEU A 559 -13.06 25.84 -10.71
N ASN A 560 -14.22 26.27 -10.23
CA ASN A 560 -14.49 27.69 -9.97
C ASN A 560 -13.93 28.09 -8.60
N GLU A 561 -14.20 27.26 -7.59
CA GLU A 561 -13.81 27.49 -6.21
C GLU A 561 -13.77 26.16 -5.49
N GLY A 562 -12.66 25.81 -4.85
CA GLY A 562 -12.60 24.67 -3.93
C GLY A 562 -12.10 25.14 -2.59
N ILE A 563 -12.80 24.80 -1.51
CA ILE A 563 -12.37 25.12 -0.15
C ILE A 563 -12.44 23.85 0.67
N PHE A 564 -11.42 23.60 1.47
CA PHE A 564 -11.46 22.53 2.45
C PHE A 564 -10.94 23.00 3.80
N SER A 565 -11.39 22.31 4.84
CA SER A 565 -10.90 22.48 6.20
C SER A 565 -10.74 21.12 6.88
N LEU A 566 -9.73 21.01 7.73
CA LEU A 566 -9.43 19.86 8.56
C LEU A 566 -9.06 20.38 9.95
N ASN A 567 -9.70 19.82 10.97
CA ASN A 567 -9.47 20.15 12.37
C ASN A 567 -9.13 18.86 13.14
N LEU A 568 -7.96 18.81 13.74
CA LEU A 568 -7.49 17.75 14.62
C LEU A 568 -7.46 18.29 16.05
N ASP A 569 -8.19 17.62 16.94
CA ASP A 569 -8.28 17.87 18.37
C ASP A 569 -7.85 16.60 19.10
N GLY A 570 -6.58 16.53 19.48
CA GLY A 570 -6.00 15.37 20.15
C GLY A 570 -6.57 15.15 21.55
N ALA A 571 -6.99 16.22 22.24
CA ALA A 571 -7.60 16.12 23.57
C ALA A 571 -8.96 15.43 23.51
N LYS A 572 -9.70 15.62 22.41
CA LYS A 572 -10.94 14.89 22.12
C LYS A 572 -10.72 13.61 21.32
N ASN A 573 -9.48 13.27 20.98
CA ASN A 573 -9.11 12.15 20.10
C ASN A 573 -9.94 12.15 18.80
N ARG A 574 -10.06 13.33 18.17
CA ARG A 574 -10.96 13.55 17.02
C ARG A 574 -10.33 14.35 15.88
N ILE A 575 -10.59 13.93 14.66
CA ILE A 575 -10.30 14.67 13.42
C ILE A 575 -11.63 14.93 12.69
N ARG A 576 -11.84 16.14 12.20
CA ARG A 576 -12.97 16.49 11.34
C ARG A 576 -12.48 17.15 10.07
N GLY A 577 -13.02 16.76 8.94
CA GLY A 577 -12.78 17.44 7.67
C GLY A 577 -14.07 17.81 6.97
N ARG A 578 -14.03 18.90 6.22
CA ARG A 578 -15.07 19.28 5.27
C ARG A 578 -14.44 19.81 4.00
N ALA A 579 -14.99 19.46 2.86
CA ALA A 579 -14.64 20.02 1.56
C ALA A 579 -15.91 20.50 0.87
N SER A 580 -15.79 21.65 0.20
CA SER A 580 -16.81 22.20 -0.69
C SER A 580 -16.13 22.57 -2.00
N LEU A 581 -16.59 22.01 -3.10
CA LEU A 581 -16.07 22.25 -4.44
C LEU A 581 -17.19 22.82 -5.30
N SER A 582 -16.86 23.81 -6.10
CA SER A 582 -17.74 24.48 -7.05
C SER A 582 -17.10 24.34 -8.43
N THR A 583 -17.75 23.61 -9.34
CA THR A 583 -17.21 23.30 -10.67
C THR A 583 -18.14 23.81 -11.77
N SER A 584 -17.59 24.34 -12.86
CA SER A 584 -18.31 24.59 -14.11
C SER A 584 -18.00 23.47 -15.10
N ILE A 585 -19.00 23.04 -15.87
CA ILE A 585 -18.86 21.93 -16.80
C ILE A 585 -19.34 22.35 -18.18
N THR A 586 -18.48 22.19 -19.19
CA THR A 586 -18.78 22.53 -20.59
C THR A 586 -19.46 21.33 -21.25
N PRO A 587 -20.60 21.51 -21.97
CA PRO A 587 -21.24 22.75 -22.41
C PRO A 587 -22.39 23.23 -21.51
N LEU A 588 -22.56 22.68 -20.31
CA LEU A 588 -23.69 23.00 -19.43
C LEU A 588 -23.63 24.44 -18.89
N GLU A 589 -22.45 25.06 -18.82
CA GLU A 589 -22.21 26.44 -18.31
C GLU A 589 -22.84 26.72 -16.92
N GLU A 590 -23.17 25.68 -16.16
CA GLU A 590 -23.81 25.78 -14.84
C GLU A 590 -22.81 25.38 -13.74
N THR A 591 -22.74 26.21 -12.69
CA THR A 591 -21.96 25.95 -11.48
C THR A 591 -22.62 24.85 -10.64
N ARG A 592 -21.87 23.81 -10.27
CA ARG A 592 -22.34 22.71 -9.40
C ARG A 592 -21.52 22.63 -8.12
N SER A 593 -22.18 22.35 -7.00
CA SER A 593 -21.55 22.23 -5.68
C SER A 593 -21.42 20.78 -5.23
N LEU A 594 -20.23 20.40 -4.78
CA LEU A 594 -19.92 19.09 -4.20
C LEU A 594 -19.52 19.31 -2.74
N GLU A 595 -20.26 18.72 -1.80
CA GLU A 595 -19.92 18.79 -0.38
C GLU A 595 -19.56 17.41 0.17
N ALA A 596 -18.46 17.34 0.90
CA ALA A 596 -18.05 16.13 1.61
C ALA A 596 -17.59 16.48 3.03
N SER A 597 -17.84 15.59 3.97
CA SER A 597 -17.34 15.72 5.34
C SER A 597 -16.96 14.36 5.91
N PHE A 598 -15.98 14.35 6.79
CA PHE A 598 -15.61 13.16 7.53
C PHE A 598 -15.27 13.50 8.98
N GLU A 599 -15.41 12.50 9.85
CA GLU A 599 -15.03 12.53 11.25
C GLU A 599 -14.32 11.23 11.60
N VAL A 600 -13.11 11.33 12.15
CA VAL A 600 -12.36 10.20 12.69
C VAL A 600 -12.26 10.40 14.20
N ASN A 601 -12.66 9.40 14.98
CA ASN A 601 -12.56 9.38 16.43
C ASN A 601 -11.67 8.21 16.86
N ASP A 602 -11.11 8.30 18.07
CA ASP A 602 -10.37 7.21 18.72
C ASP A 602 -9.14 6.74 17.92
N PHE A 603 -8.40 7.66 17.30
CA PHE A 603 -7.19 7.33 16.51
C PHE A 603 -5.90 7.38 17.33
N ILE A 604 -5.96 7.78 18.61
CA ILE A 604 -4.84 7.76 19.56
C ILE A 604 -5.06 6.64 20.59
N HIS A 605 -4.16 5.67 20.62
CA HIS A 605 -4.15 4.56 21.58
C HIS A 605 -2.74 4.40 22.18
N ASP A 606 -2.64 4.27 23.50
CA ASP A 606 -1.36 4.17 24.22
C ASP A 606 -0.34 5.27 23.85
N ASN A 607 -0.83 6.49 23.58
CA ASN A 607 -0.04 7.62 23.09
C ASN A 607 0.70 7.34 21.76
N THR A 608 0.08 6.55 20.88
CA THR A 608 0.50 6.30 19.50
C THR A 608 -0.67 6.49 18.54
N LEU A 609 -0.39 6.75 17.26
CA LEU A 609 -1.43 6.87 16.22
C LEU A 609 -1.83 5.48 15.71
N ASP A 610 -3.09 5.11 15.89
CA ASP A 610 -3.69 3.85 15.44
C ASP A 610 -5.01 4.12 14.72
N PHE A 611 -4.93 4.31 13.40
CA PHE A 611 -6.09 4.50 12.54
C PHE A 611 -6.83 3.19 12.22
N GLY A 612 -6.22 2.03 12.48
CA GLY A 612 -6.84 0.72 12.22
C GLY A 612 -7.96 0.40 13.20
N ASN A 613 -7.88 0.97 14.41
CA ASN A 613 -8.90 0.87 15.45
C ASN A 613 -9.66 2.18 15.66
N ALA A 614 -9.64 3.11 14.70
CA ALA A 614 -10.37 4.37 14.79
C ALA A 614 -11.82 4.21 14.31
N THR A 615 -12.74 4.98 14.89
CA THR A 615 -14.11 5.11 14.38
C THR A 615 -14.12 6.14 13.26
N ILE A 616 -14.52 5.76 12.05
CA ILE A 616 -14.50 6.64 10.87
C ILE A 616 -15.92 6.82 10.38
N ASN A 617 -16.37 8.06 10.24
CA ASN A 617 -17.63 8.40 9.58
C ASN A 617 -17.33 9.37 8.42
N ALA A 618 -17.90 9.12 7.25
CA ALA A 618 -17.78 9.99 6.10
C ALA A 618 -19.14 10.14 5.44
N LYS A 619 -19.43 11.31 4.90
CA LYS A 619 -20.62 11.53 4.09
C LYS A 619 -20.35 12.58 3.02
N GLY A 620 -21.09 12.50 1.93
CA GLY A 620 -21.06 13.55 0.93
C GLY A 620 -22.29 13.56 0.04
N ASP A 621 -22.59 14.75 -0.43
CA ASP A 621 -23.75 15.08 -1.25
C ASP A 621 -23.25 15.80 -2.51
N PHE A 622 -23.57 15.20 -3.65
CA PHE A 622 -23.23 15.73 -4.97
C PHE A 622 -24.52 16.00 -5.71
N ALA A 623 -25.01 17.24 -5.62
CA ALA A 623 -26.20 17.65 -6.35
C ALA A 623 -25.87 17.87 -7.83
N ASP A 624 -26.72 17.33 -8.72
CA ASP A 624 -26.62 17.46 -10.17
C ASP A 624 -25.22 17.12 -10.74
N PHE A 625 -24.58 16.08 -10.21
CA PHE A 625 -23.29 15.56 -10.68
C PHE A 625 -23.36 15.17 -12.17
N PRO A 626 -22.57 15.80 -13.07
CA PRO A 626 -22.72 15.52 -14.49
C PRO A 626 -22.19 14.15 -14.90
N VAL A 627 -23.05 13.37 -15.54
CA VAL A 627 -22.76 11.97 -15.91
C VAL A 627 -21.63 11.88 -16.94
N ILE A 628 -21.43 12.93 -17.73
CA ILE A 628 -20.33 13.01 -18.70
C ILE A 628 -18.95 12.88 -18.05
N LEU A 629 -18.82 13.22 -16.76
CA LEU A 629 -17.59 13.05 -15.98
C LEU A 629 -17.25 11.59 -15.72
N LEU A 630 -18.22 10.69 -15.87
CA LEU A 630 -17.96 9.26 -15.76
C LEU A 630 -17.37 8.69 -17.04
N ASN A 631 -17.58 9.33 -18.21
CA ASN A 631 -17.21 8.77 -19.52
C ASN A 631 -15.73 8.33 -19.64
N PRO A 632 -14.73 9.11 -19.16
CA PRO A 632 -13.31 8.70 -19.25
C PRO A 632 -13.03 7.35 -18.58
N PHE A 633 -13.81 6.98 -17.56
CA PHE A 633 -13.64 5.71 -16.86
C PHE A 633 -14.24 4.51 -17.63
N PHE A 634 -15.12 4.74 -18.61
CA PHE A 634 -15.79 3.68 -19.39
C PHE A 634 -15.26 3.58 -20.84
N GLY A 635 -14.13 4.24 -21.14
CA GLY A 635 -13.38 4.19 -22.41
C GLY A 635 -13.71 5.33 -23.38
N GLU A 636 -12.75 5.68 -24.26
CA GLU A 636 -12.75 6.89 -25.13
C GLU A 636 -13.98 7.11 -26.03
N LYS A 637 -14.85 6.11 -26.21
CA LYS A 637 -16.03 6.18 -27.09
C LYS A 637 -17.37 5.97 -26.38
N THR A 638 -17.37 5.73 -25.06
CA THR A 638 -18.59 5.41 -24.33
C THR A 638 -19.21 6.69 -23.77
N ASN A 639 -20.41 7.03 -24.23
CA ASN A 639 -21.19 8.13 -23.66
C ASN A 639 -22.29 7.56 -22.75
N LEU A 640 -22.20 7.85 -21.45
CA LEU A 640 -23.15 7.38 -20.44
C LEU A 640 -24.40 8.27 -20.31
N THR A 641 -24.34 9.50 -20.82
CA THR A 641 -25.43 10.48 -20.76
C THR A 641 -26.78 9.95 -21.29
N PRO A 642 -26.86 9.18 -22.40
CA PRO A 642 -28.11 8.61 -22.86
C PRO A 642 -28.75 7.63 -21.86
N PHE A 643 -27.95 6.97 -21.01
CA PHE A 643 -28.40 5.94 -20.08
C PHE A 643 -28.91 6.55 -18.76
N PHE A 644 -28.15 7.47 -18.17
CA PHE A 644 -28.46 8.02 -16.85
C PHE A 644 -28.98 9.47 -16.87
N GLY A 645 -28.95 10.14 -18.03
CA GLY A 645 -29.24 11.57 -18.14
C GLY A 645 -27.97 12.44 -18.07
N PRO A 646 -28.10 13.78 -18.21
CA PRO A 646 -26.96 14.70 -18.19
C PRO A 646 -26.35 14.87 -16.79
N SER A 647 -27.14 14.70 -15.73
CA SER A 647 -26.73 14.83 -14.33
C SER A 647 -27.45 13.83 -13.42
N MET A 648 -26.87 13.59 -12.24
CA MET A 648 -27.42 12.74 -11.19
C MET A 648 -27.10 13.31 -9.80
N ASN A 649 -28.03 13.20 -8.85
CA ASN A 649 -27.74 13.45 -7.44
C ASN A 649 -27.09 12.20 -6.85
N LEU A 650 -25.91 12.33 -6.26
CA LEU A 650 -25.22 11.25 -5.57
C LEU A 650 -25.13 11.56 -4.09
N HIS A 651 -25.44 10.59 -3.25
CA HIS A 651 -25.22 10.67 -1.81
C HIS A 651 -24.48 9.43 -1.35
N PHE A 652 -23.46 9.60 -0.51
CA PHE A 652 -22.79 8.50 0.16
C PHE A 652 -22.70 8.76 1.66
N GLU A 653 -22.80 7.68 2.43
CA GLU A 653 -22.52 7.65 3.86
C GLU A 653 -21.69 6.40 4.15
N GLY A 654 -20.52 6.57 4.76
CA GLY A 654 -19.61 5.50 5.13
C GLY A 654 -19.36 5.52 6.62
N SER A 655 -19.39 4.36 7.28
CA SER A 655 -19.06 4.25 8.69
C SER A 655 -18.24 3.01 9.02
N HIS A 656 -17.29 3.17 9.94
CA HIS A 656 -16.45 2.11 10.50
C HIS A 656 -16.45 2.22 12.01
N THR A 657 -16.82 1.13 12.69
CA THR A 657 -16.74 1.05 14.14
C THR A 657 -15.97 -0.21 14.54
N PRO A 658 -14.85 -0.10 15.30
CA PRO A 658 -13.97 -1.23 15.61
C PRO A 658 -14.61 -2.38 16.39
N THR A 659 -15.70 -2.10 17.12
CA THR A 659 -16.34 -3.07 18.04
C THR A 659 -17.19 -4.13 17.35
N GLU A 660 -17.42 -4.03 16.02
CA GLU A 660 -18.23 -4.96 15.23
C GLU A 660 -17.44 -5.52 14.03
N GLU A 661 -16.68 -6.60 14.26
CA GLU A 661 -16.08 -7.46 13.20
C GLU A 661 -15.14 -6.74 12.18
N HIS A 662 -14.62 -5.54 12.49
CA HIS A 662 -13.81 -4.72 11.56
C HIS A 662 -14.50 -4.43 10.21
N ARG A 663 -15.82 -4.26 10.20
CA ARG A 663 -16.58 -4.02 8.97
C ARG A 663 -16.71 -2.52 8.66
N PHE A 664 -16.43 -2.12 7.42
CA PHE A 664 -16.70 -0.77 6.93
C PHE A 664 -18.01 -0.79 6.12
N THR A 665 -18.99 -0.01 6.53
CA THR A 665 -20.30 0.06 5.86
C THR A 665 -20.36 1.27 4.93
N ILE A 666 -20.96 1.12 3.76
CA ILE A 666 -21.13 2.17 2.76
C ILE A 666 -22.56 2.14 2.23
N ASP A 667 -23.33 3.19 2.51
CA ASP A 667 -24.61 3.44 1.88
C ASP A 667 -24.39 4.40 0.70
N LEU A 668 -24.83 4.01 -0.49
CA LEU A 668 -24.73 4.77 -1.74
C LEU A 668 -26.13 4.95 -2.32
N THR A 669 -26.48 6.18 -2.68
CA THR A 669 -27.69 6.45 -3.47
C THR A 669 -27.37 7.34 -4.66
N ALA A 670 -28.03 7.06 -5.78
CA ALA A 670 -27.91 7.84 -7.00
C ALA A 670 -29.31 8.08 -7.58
N GLN A 671 -29.65 9.32 -7.90
CA GLN A 671 -30.97 9.70 -8.43
C GLN A 671 -30.80 10.59 -9.66
N ALA A 672 -31.47 10.25 -10.74
CA ALA A 672 -31.55 11.03 -11.97
C ALA A 672 -32.94 10.86 -12.61
N THR A 673 -33.24 11.62 -13.65
CA THR A 673 -34.53 11.50 -14.34
C THR A 673 -34.75 10.07 -14.85
N GLY A 674 -35.71 9.36 -14.26
CA GLY A 674 -36.02 7.96 -14.60
C GLY A 674 -34.91 6.98 -14.25
N PHE A 675 -34.09 7.26 -13.24
CA PHE A 675 -33.08 6.34 -12.71
C PHE A 675 -32.89 6.57 -11.22
N ASP A 676 -33.06 5.54 -10.40
CA ASP A 676 -32.84 5.60 -8.96
C ASP A 676 -32.08 4.34 -8.52
N ALA A 677 -30.97 4.51 -7.81
CA ALA A 677 -30.20 3.41 -7.26
C ALA A 677 -29.97 3.64 -5.77
N SER A 678 -30.05 2.57 -4.99
CA SER A 678 -29.71 2.54 -3.57
C SER A 678 -29.00 1.24 -3.28
N ILE A 679 -27.78 1.30 -2.75
CA ILE A 679 -26.92 0.15 -2.50
C ILE A 679 -26.25 0.34 -1.14
N SER A 680 -26.43 -0.64 -0.26
CA SER A 680 -25.76 -0.70 1.04
C SER A 680 -24.73 -1.83 1.03
N LEU A 681 -23.47 -1.49 1.26
CA LEU A 681 -22.32 -2.36 1.15
C LEU A 681 -21.65 -2.51 2.50
N VAL A 682 -21.07 -3.69 2.71
CA VAL A 682 -20.21 -4.02 3.84
C VAL A 682 -18.89 -4.48 3.26
N LEU A 683 -17.82 -3.81 3.66
CA LEU A 683 -16.46 -4.10 3.28
C LEU A 683 -15.77 -4.77 4.48
N ASP A 684 -15.39 -6.02 4.27
CA ASP A 684 -14.46 -6.79 5.10
C ASP A 684 -13.20 -7.14 4.27
N ASP A 685 -12.93 -8.42 4.04
CA ASP A 685 -11.99 -8.93 3.03
C ASP A 685 -12.58 -8.91 1.60
N THR A 686 -13.90 -8.75 1.49
CA THR A 686 -14.73 -8.70 0.28
C THR A 686 -15.78 -7.60 0.39
N LEU A 687 -16.36 -7.19 -0.74
CA LEU A 687 -17.44 -6.20 -0.78
C LEU A 687 -18.77 -6.94 -0.96
N VAL A 688 -19.61 -6.98 0.08
CA VAL A 688 -20.90 -7.71 0.07
C VAL A 688 -22.05 -6.75 0.34
N VAL A 689 -23.24 -7.04 -0.20
CA VAL A 689 -24.46 -6.28 0.12
C VAL A 689 -24.84 -6.53 1.59
N GLN A 690 -25.16 -5.47 2.34
CA GLN A 690 -25.49 -5.56 3.75
C GLN A 690 -26.69 -6.49 4.00
N GLU A 691 -26.53 -7.45 4.92
CA GLU A 691 -27.59 -8.37 5.30
C GLU A 691 -28.83 -7.59 5.77
N ASN A 692 -30.01 -7.90 5.21
CA ASN A 692 -31.30 -7.23 5.47
C ASN A 692 -31.47 -5.78 4.92
N LYS A 693 -30.52 -5.22 4.16
CA LYS A 693 -30.76 -4.03 3.32
C LYS A 693 -30.82 -4.44 1.84
N SER A 694 -31.69 -3.80 1.07
CA SER A 694 -31.86 -4.11 -0.36
C SER A 694 -31.00 -3.21 -1.23
N ALA A 695 -30.13 -3.81 -2.06
CA ALA A 695 -29.54 -3.09 -3.18
C ALA A 695 -30.52 -3.11 -4.36
N THR A 696 -31.02 -1.94 -4.76
CA THR A 696 -32.05 -1.80 -5.79
C THR A 696 -31.67 -0.74 -6.80
N ILE A 697 -31.92 -1.02 -8.08
CA ILE A 697 -31.80 -0.07 -9.18
C ILE A 697 -33.14 -0.05 -9.91
N HIS A 698 -33.80 1.10 -9.90
CA HIS A 698 -34.95 1.41 -10.73
C HIS A 698 -34.49 2.19 -11.96
N TRP A 699 -34.90 1.78 -13.15
CA TRP A 699 -34.50 2.42 -14.39
C TRP A 699 -35.63 2.46 -15.41
N GLU A 700 -35.94 3.65 -15.92
CA GLU A 700 -36.92 3.81 -16.99
C GLU A 700 -36.26 3.57 -18.36
N MET A 701 -36.54 2.44 -18.99
CA MET A 701 -36.09 2.16 -20.35
C MET A 701 -36.94 2.97 -21.35
N THR A 702 -36.46 4.15 -21.75
CA THR A 702 -37.08 4.99 -22.79
C THR A 702 -36.70 4.52 -24.20
N PRO A 703 -37.43 4.90 -25.26
CA PRO A 703 -37.04 4.61 -26.64
C PRO A 703 -35.61 5.03 -26.99
N ILE A 704 -35.16 6.18 -26.48
CA ILE A 704 -33.80 6.70 -26.69
C ILE A 704 -32.77 5.84 -25.95
N ARG A 705 -33.04 5.46 -24.69
CA ARG A 705 -32.18 4.57 -23.90
C ARG A 705 -32.04 3.19 -24.53
N TYR A 706 -33.14 2.64 -25.01
CA TYR A 706 -33.13 1.36 -25.73
C TYR A 706 -32.28 1.44 -27.00
N LEU A 707 -32.42 2.51 -27.80
CA LEU A 707 -31.59 2.71 -28.98
C LEU A 707 -30.10 2.82 -28.64
N ALA A 708 -29.75 3.59 -27.59
CA ALA A 708 -28.37 3.70 -27.12
C ALA A 708 -27.82 2.34 -26.64
N LEU A 709 -28.63 1.54 -25.94
CA LEU A 709 -28.28 0.19 -25.52
C LEU A 709 -28.04 -0.74 -26.73
N MET A 710 -28.90 -0.69 -27.75
CA MET A 710 -28.72 -1.49 -28.97
C MET A 710 -27.47 -1.08 -29.75
N GLN A 711 -27.16 0.21 -29.82
CA GLN A 711 -25.94 0.73 -30.47
C GLN A 711 -24.67 0.28 -29.74
N LEU A 712 -24.71 0.11 -28.41
CA LEU A 712 -23.59 -0.41 -27.63
C LEU A 712 -23.22 -1.85 -28.06
N PHE A 713 -24.23 -2.69 -28.31
CA PHE A 713 -24.02 -4.08 -28.73
C PHE A 713 -23.90 -4.27 -30.25
N TYR A 714 -24.45 -3.37 -31.07
CA TYR A 714 -24.50 -3.47 -32.55
C TYR A 714 -24.24 -2.11 -33.23
N PRO A 715 -23.02 -1.56 -33.17
CA PRO A 715 -22.74 -0.18 -33.61
C PRO A 715 -22.85 0.04 -35.13
N GLU A 716 -22.76 -1.00 -35.96
CA GLU A 716 -22.75 -0.89 -37.43
C GLU A 716 -24.07 -1.31 -38.11
N GLN A 717 -25.15 -1.56 -37.34
CA GLN A 717 -26.43 -2.04 -37.89
C GLN A 717 -27.60 -1.11 -37.55
N GLU A 718 -28.48 -0.90 -38.53
CA GLU A 718 -29.77 -0.25 -38.28
C GLU A 718 -30.66 -1.16 -37.42
N VAL A 719 -31.14 -0.61 -36.30
CA VAL A 719 -32.03 -1.31 -35.38
C VAL A 719 -33.44 -1.30 -35.98
N GLY A 720 -33.83 -2.40 -36.65
CA GLY A 720 -35.16 -2.53 -37.26
C GLY A 720 -36.33 -2.63 -36.28
N PHE A 721 -36.05 -2.73 -34.97
CA PHE A 721 -37.02 -3.02 -33.92
C PHE A 721 -36.85 -2.09 -32.72
N VAL A 722 -37.82 -1.21 -32.48
CA VAL A 722 -37.71 -0.16 -31.45
C VAL A 722 -38.75 -0.29 -30.36
N LEU A 723 -38.38 0.20 -29.18
CA LEU A 723 -39.29 0.38 -28.07
C LEU A 723 -40.17 1.62 -28.32
N MET A 724 -41.48 1.46 -28.18
CA MET A 724 -42.47 2.51 -28.49
C MET A 724 -42.84 3.38 -27.30
N GLN A 725 -42.62 2.90 -26.08
CA GLN A 725 -42.99 3.58 -24.84
C GLN A 725 -41.94 3.32 -23.76
N THR A 726 -41.88 4.19 -22.77
CA THR A 726 -41.03 3.98 -21.59
C THR A 726 -41.52 2.77 -20.79
N ALA A 727 -40.60 1.90 -20.37
CA ALA A 727 -40.90 0.77 -19.51
C ALA A 727 -40.00 0.79 -18.27
N PRO A 728 -40.55 0.64 -17.05
CA PRO A 728 -39.74 0.53 -15.84
C PRO A 728 -38.96 -0.79 -15.84
N VAL A 729 -37.74 -0.76 -15.31
CA VAL A 729 -36.84 -1.89 -15.13
C VAL A 729 -36.33 -1.84 -13.71
N ASP A 730 -36.70 -2.83 -12.91
CA ASP A 730 -36.29 -2.95 -11.52
C ASP A 730 -35.26 -4.08 -11.38
N LEU A 731 -34.08 -3.77 -10.89
CA LEU A 731 -33.02 -4.72 -10.55
C LEU A 731 -32.86 -4.76 -9.04
N LYS A 732 -33.14 -5.92 -8.44
CA LYS A 732 -32.84 -6.19 -7.03
C LYS A 732 -31.60 -7.06 -6.94
N ILE A 733 -30.53 -6.52 -6.37
CA ILE A 733 -29.26 -7.21 -6.14
C ILE A 733 -29.27 -7.78 -4.73
N THR A 734 -29.07 -9.08 -4.60
CA THR A 734 -29.03 -9.79 -3.31
C THR A 734 -27.60 -10.12 -2.87
N GLN A 735 -26.67 -10.21 -3.80
CA GLN A 735 -25.26 -10.45 -3.54
C GLN A 735 -24.43 -9.67 -4.56
N LEU A 736 -23.38 -9.01 -4.10
CA LEU A 736 -22.37 -8.36 -4.91
C LEU A 736 -21.01 -8.97 -4.54
N THR A 737 -20.12 -9.11 -5.50
CA THR A 737 -18.77 -9.63 -5.29
C THR A 737 -17.83 -8.78 -6.11
N CYS A 738 -16.95 -8.02 -5.46
CA CYS A 738 -15.98 -7.15 -6.11
C CYS A 738 -14.55 -7.62 -5.85
N PRO A 739 -13.62 -7.46 -6.81
CA PRO A 739 -12.21 -7.75 -6.59
C PRO A 739 -11.56 -6.73 -5.64
N THR A 740 -10.70 -7.20 -4.71
CA THR A 740 -10.11 -6.38 -3.61
C THR A 740 -8.60 -6.08 -3.73
N THR A 741 -7.95 -6.41 -4.85
CA THR A 741 -6.48 -6.20 -5.06
C THR A 741 -6.14 -5.14 -6.13
N SER A 742 -5.03 -4.38 -5.98
CA SER A 742 -4.59 -3.24 -6.84
C SER A 742 -4.05 -3.59 -8.24
N PRO A 743 -3.88 -2.59 -9.15
CA PRO A 743 -4.90 -1.70 -9.70
C PRO A 743 -5.44 -2.31 -11.01
N PHE A 744 -6.76 -2.44 -11.08
CA PHE A 744 -7.47 -2.75 -12.32
C PHE A 744 -7.87 -1.43 -13.00
N THR A 745 -7.94 -1.40 -14.32
CA THR A 745 -8.75 -0.37 -15.00
C THR A 745 -10.22 -0.57 -14.60
N LEU A 746 -11.08 0.46 -14.67
CA LEU A 746 -12.50 0.29 -14.30
C LEU A 746 -13.16 -0.84 -15.12
N ASN A 747 -12.81 -1.00 -16.39
CA ASN A 747 -13.31 -2.10 -17.22
C ASN A 747 -12.90 -3.48 -16.68
N GLN A 748 -11.65 -3.64 -16.23
CA GLN A 748 -11.19 -4.88 -15.60
C GLN A 748 -11.86 -5.13 -14.24
N PHE A 749 -12.13 -4.07 -13.48
CA PHE A 749 -12.89 -4.15 -12.23
C PHE A 749 -14.31 -4.65 -12.50
N LEU A 750 -15.07 -3.95 -13.35
CA LEU A 750 -16.46 -4.28 -13.68
C LEU A 750 -16.64 -5.69 -14.25
N CYS A 751 -15.68 -6.17 -15.04
CA CYS A 751 -15.77 -7.51 -15.62
C CYS A 751 -15.44 -8.62 -14.62
N LYS A 752 -14.64 -8.34 -13.59
CA LYS A 752 -14.36 -9.29 -12.50
C LYS A 752 -15.35 -9.17 -11.36
N THR A 753 -16.16 -8.12 -11.34
CA THR A 753 -17.31 -8.01 -10.45
C THR A 753 -18.36 -9.04 -10.85
N GLY A 754 -18.95 -9.67 -9.85
CA GLY A 754 -20.10 -10.55 -9.97
C GLY A 754 -21.26 -10.04 -9.15
N PHE A 755 -22.49 -10.33 -9.58
CA PHE A 755 -23.65 -10.13 -8.73
C PHE A 755 -24.70 -11.23 -8.94
N VAL A 756 -25.54 -11.39 -7.92
CA VAL A 756 -26.77 -12.18 -7.95
C VAL A 756 -27.94 -11.23 -7.79
N GLY A 757 -28.87 -11.25 -8.72
CA GLY A 757 -30.03 -10.36 -8.67
C GLY A 757 -31.16 -10.76 -9.61
N ASN A 758 -32.33 -10.16 -9.35
CA ASN A 758 -33.54 -10.35 -10.14
C ASN A 758 -33.90 -9.05 -10.85
N LEU A 759 -34.16 -9.14 -12.14
CA LEU A 759 -34.66 -8.11 -13.04
C LEU A 759 -36.15 -8.31 -13.25
N GLN A 760 -36.92 -7.24 -13.14
CA GLN A 760 -38.32 -7.18 -13.51
C GLN A 760 -38.53 -6.03 -14.48
N PHE A 761 -39.21 -6.30 -15.58
CA PHE A 761 -39.56 -5.28 -16.58
C PHE A 761 -41.06 -5.04 -16.56
N GLY A 762 -41.46 -3.77 -16.68
CA GLY A 762 -42.82 -3.41 -17.05
C GLY A 762 -43.16 -3.82 -18.49
N THR A 763 -44.32 -3.39 -18.98
CA THR A 763 -44.77 -3.71 -20.34
C THR A 763 -43.84 -3.13 -21.40
N LEU A 764 -43.16 -4.02 -22.12
CA LEU A 764 -42.32 -3.67 -23.27
C LEU A 764 -43.17 -3.75 -24.54
N LEU A 765 -43.47 -2.61 -25.14
CA LEU A 765 -44.15 -2.52 -26.42
C LEU A 765 -43.12 -2.18 -27.51
N PHE A 766 -42.85 -3.14 -28.38
CA PHE A 766 -41.95 -2.95 -29.49
C PHE A 766 -42.69 -2.83 -30.82
N LYS A 767 -42.06 -2.15 -31.77
CA LYS A 767 -42.53 -2.03 -33.15
C LYS A 767 -41.38 -2.23 -34.12
N ASN A 768 -41.62 -3.05 -35.15
CA ASN A 768 -40.69 -3.18 -36.25
C ASN A 768 -40.99 -2.09 -37.31
N TYR A 769 -40.00 -1.30 -37.68
CA TYR A 769 -40.20 -0.20 -38.65
C TYR A 769 -40.38 -0.66 -40.10
N VAL A 770 -39.87 -1.85 -40.44
CA VAL A 770 -39.97 -2.42 -41.79
C VAL A 770 -41.34 -3.07 -42.00
N THR A 771 -41.83 -3.80 -41.00
CA THR A 771 -43.08 -4.58 -41.12
C THR A 771 -44.29 -3.86 -40.54
N ASN A 772 -44.07 -2.83 -39.72
CA ASN A 772 -45.08 -2.10 -38.96
C ASN A 772 -45.84 -2.98 -37.93
N GLU A 773 -45.41 -4.23 -37.70
CA GLU A 773 -45.99 -5.13 -36.70
C GLU A 773 -45.46 -4.80 -35.29
N THR A 774 -46.27 -5.07 -34.28
CA THR A 774 -45.96 -4.79 -32.87
C THR A 774 -45.83 -6.08 -32.06
N LEU A 775 -44.95 -6.08 -31.06
CA LEU A 775 -44.79 -7.17 -30.09
C LEU A 775 -44.86 -6.58 -28.69
N THR A 776 -45.74 -7.12 -27.86
CA THR A 776 -45.88 -6.71 -26.46
C THR A 776 -45.42 -7.85 -25.56
N ILE A 777 -44.44 -7.56 -24.71
CA ILE A 777 -43.95 -8.47 -23.67
C ILE A 777 -44.37 -7.91 -22.31
N ASN A 778 -45.08 -8.72 -21.53
CA ASN A 778 -45.51 -8.43 -20.16
C ASN A 778 -44.81 -9.37 -19.18
N ASN A 779 -44.75 -8.97 -17.91
CA ASN A 779 -44.24 -9.80 -16.81
C ASN A 779 -42.87 -10.43 -17.13
N LEU A 780 -41.99 -9.68 -17.80
CA LEU A 780 -40.66 -10.18 -18.09
C LEU A 780 -39.83 -10.13 -16.80
N GLU A 781 -39.52 -11.31 -16.29
CA GLU A 781 -38.70 -11.51 -15.11
C GLU A 781 -37.47 -12.33 -15.49
N ALA A 782 -36.30 -11.92 -15.00
CA ALA A 782 -35.05 -12.63 -15.21
C ALA A 782 -34.22 -12.60 -13.93
N SER A 783 -33.42 -13.63 -13.68
CA SER A 783 -32.37 -13.59 -12.67
C SER A 783 -31.00 -13.74 -13.32
N ILE A 784 -30.06 -12.93 -12.85
CA ILE A 784 -28.66 -12.95 -13.25
C ILE A 784 -27.86 -13.46 -12.06
N GLN A 785 -26.97 -14.42 -12.30
CA GLN A 785 -26.06 -14.94 -11.28
C GLN A 785 -24.66 -15.11 -11.85
N GLY A 786 -23.66 -14.54 -11.18
CA GLY A 786 -22.25 -14.83 -11.43
C GLY A 786 -21.38 -14.21 -10.35
N GLU A 787 -20.38 -14.94 -9.87
CA GLU A 787 -19.39 -14.44 -8.90
C GLU A 787 -18.27 -13.64 -9.57
N ASP A 788 -18.01 -13.93 -10.85
CA ASP A 788 -16.98 -13.32 -11.68
C ASP A 788 -17.46 -13.35 -13.13
N PHE A 789 -18.00 -12.23 -13.62
CA PHE A 789 -18.59 -12.13 -14.96
C PHE A 789 -17.58 -12.35 -16.09
N SER A 790 -16.27 -12.30 -15.81
CA SER A 790 -15.24 -12.64 -16.80
C SER A 790 -15.19 -14.14 -17.10
N LYS A 791 -15.70 -14.97 -16.18
CA LYS A 791 -15.77 -16.44 -16.32
C LYS A 791 -17.12 -16.89 -16.87
N ALA A 792 -18.18 -16.63 -16.12
CA ALA A 792 -19.51 -17.15 -16.43
C ALA A 792 -20.63 -16.24 -15.89
N ILE A 793 -21.71 -16.14 -16.66
CA ILE A 793 -22.95 -15.45 -16.27
C ILE A 793 -24.11 -16.42 -16.50
N ALA A 794 -24.76 -16.86 -15.43
CA ALA A 794 -25.99 -17.64 -15.50
C ALA A 794 -27.19 -16.70 -15.62
N LEU A 795 -28.10 -17.04 -16.53
CA LEU A 795 -29.29 -16.28 -16.88
C LEU A 795 -30.48 -17.23 -16.92
N GLN A 796 -31.51 -16.94 -16.14
CA GLN A 796 -32.81 -17.62 -16.25
C GLN A 796 -33.92 -16.59 -16.23
N GLY A 797 -35.05 -16.88 -16.87
CA GLY A 797 -36.16 -15.95 -16.88
C GLY A 797 -37.28 -16.36 -17.82
N GLY A 798 -38.25 -15.48 -17.97
CA GLY A 798 -39.37 -15.66 -18.87
C GLY A 798 -40.28 -14.45 -18.91
N GLY A 799 -41.20 -14.45 -19.85
CA GLY A 799 -42.19 -13.38 -20.00
C GLY A 799 -43.37 -13.80 -20.85
N ASP A 800 -44.46 -13.06 -20.71
CA ASP A 800 -45.70 -13.29 -21.43
C ASP A 800 -45.71 -12.47 -22.72
N ILE A 801 -46.04 -13.11 -23.84
CA ILE A 801 -46.23 -12.42 -25.12
C ILE A 801 -47.73 -12.24 -25.34
N PHE A 802 -48.18 -10.98 -25.35
CA PHE A 802 -49.58 -10.67 -25.60
C PHE A 802 -49.91 -10.81 -27.08
N SER A 803 -51.00 -11.52 -27.39
CA SER A 803 -51.63 -11.48 -28.70
C SER A 803 -53.15 -11.53 -28.59
N PRO A 804 -53.86 -10.71 -29.38
CA PRO A 804 -55.33 -10.70 -29.40
C PRO A 804 -55.95 -12.00 -29.92
N ASN A 805 -55.14 -12.89 -30.53
CA ASN A 805 -55.61 -14.16 -31.12
C ASN A 805 -55.64 -15.34 -30.14
N ILE A 806 -55.25 -15.14 -28.88
CA ILE A 806 -55.18 -16.17 -27.84
C ILE A 806 -56.41 -16.07 -26.93
N LYS A 807 -56.99 -17.22 -26.55
CA LYS A 807 -58.14 -17.27 -25.64
C LYS A 807 -57.72 -16.84 -24.23
N SER A 808 -58.60 -16.19 -23.48
CA SER A 808 -58.33 -15.60 -22.15
C SER A 808 -57.82 -16.54 -21.06
N HIS A 809 -57.76 -17.86 -21.29
CA HIS A 809 -57.30 -18.87 -20.33
C HIS A 809 -55.99 -19.57 -20.73
N GLU A 810 -55.41 -19.23 -21.87
CA GLU A 810 -54.16 -19.80 -22.39
C GLU A 810 -53.02 -18.79 -22.19
N SER A 811 -51.85 -19.24 -21.70
CA SER A 811 -50.66 -18.39 -21.51
C SER A 811 -49.68 -18.53 -22.67
N SER A 812 -49.48 -17.45 -23.42
CA SER A 812 -48.40 -17.35 -24.42
C SER A 812 -47.20 -16.68 -23.79
N GLY A 813 -46.04 -17.32 -23.90
CA GLY A 813 -44.84 -16.80 -23.30
C GLY A 813 -43.62 -17.65 -23.57
N PHE A 814 -42.48 -17.17 -23.10
CA PHE A 814 -41.21 -17.85 -23.24
C PHE A 814 -40.54 -17.99 -21.89
N THR A 815 -39.72 -19.03 -21.76
CA THR A 815 -38.78 -19.17 -20.65
C THR A 815 -37.41 -19.52 -21.20
N PHE A 816 -36.37 -19.00 -20.58
CA PHE A 816 -34.99 -19.29 -20.95
C PHE A 816 -34.20 -19.65 -19.71
N ASN A 817 -33.22 -20.54 -19.88
CA ASN A 817 -32.21 -20.86 -18.89
C ASN A 817 -30.89 -21.10 -19.61
N GLY A 818 -29.82 -20.44 -19.22
CA GLY A 818 -28.53 -20.57 -19.87
C GLY A 818 -27.36 -19.94 -19.14
N GLU A 819 -26.17 -20.19 -19.66
CA GLU A 819 -24.89 -19.70 -19.17
C GLU A 819 -24.13 -19.06 -20.34
N LEU A 820 -23.58 -17.87 -20.09
CA LEU A 820 -22.66 -17.18 -20.98
C LEU A 820 -21.25 -17.33 -20.43
N PHE A 821 -20.32 -17.88 -21.21
CA PHE A 821 -18.91 -17.95 -20.85
C PHE A 821 -18.07 -17.04 -21.75
N ASN A 822 -16.99 -16.51 -21.19
CA ASN A 822 -16.08 -15.59 -21.88
C ASN A 822 -16.84 -14.39 -22.47
N PHE A 823 -17.86 -13.86 -21.77
CA PHE A 823 -18.61 -12.70 -22.23
C PHE A 823 -17.72 -11.44 -22.34
N TRP A 824 -16.73 -11.34 -21.45
CA TRP A 824 -15.70 -10.30 -21.44
C TRP A 824 -14.32 -10.86 -21.80
N THR A 825 -13.45 -10.01 -22.35
CA THR A 825 -12.01 -10.26 -22.50
C THR A 825 -11.26 -9.98 -21.19
N SER A 826 -9.99 -10.39 -21.08
CA SER A 826 -9.13 -10.06 -19.93
C SER A 826 -8.87 -8.56 -19.73
N GLU A 827 -9.12 -7.74 -20.75
CA GLU A 827 -9.04 -6.27 -20.71
C GLU A 827 -10.38 -5.61 -20.35
N GLY A 828 -11.44 -6.40 -20.19
CA GLY A 828 -12.79 -5.91 -19.88
C GLY A 828 -13.59 -5.37 -21.08
N LYS A 829 -13.26 -5.83 -22.31
CA LYS A 829 -14.04 -5.55 -23.53
C LYS A 829 -14.99 -6.69 -23.87
N PHE A 830 -16.13 -6.41 -24.51
CA PHE A 830 -17.09 -7.44 -24.96
C PHE A 830 -16.44 -8.41 -25.95
N ASN A 831 -16.46 -9.70 -25.62
CA ASN A 831 -15.73 -10.73 -26.37
C ASN A 831 -16.66 -11.47 -27.35
N ARG A 832 -16.98 -10.83 -28.47
CA ARG A 832 -17.87 -11.41 -29.50
C ARG A 832 -17.34 -12.72 -30.08
N SER A 833 -16.04 -12.80 -30.34
CA SER A 833 -15.44 -13.94 -31.02
C SER A 833 -15.27 -15.14 -30.10
N GLY A 834 -15.00 -14.95 -28.80
CA GLY A 834 -14.79 -16.03 -27.83
C GLY A 834 -16.02 -16.42 -27.00
N LEU A 835 -17.16 -15.74 -27.17
CA LEU A 835 -18.40 -16.00 -26.43
C LEU A 835 -18.85 -17.46 -26.63
N THR A 836 -19.15 -18.12 -25.51
CA THR A 836 -19.83 -19.41 -25.50
C THR A 836 -21.18 -19.26 -24.83
N LEU A 837 -22.24 -19.64 -25.55
CA LEU A 837 -23.62 -19.66 -25.08
C LEU A 837 -24.05 -21.11 -24.88
N LYS A 838 -24.49 -21.44 -23.67
CA LYS A 838 -25.15 -22.71 -23.38
C LYS A 838 -26.55 -22.39 -22.89
N GLY A 839 -27.59 -23.00 -23.45
CA GLY A 839 -28.94 -22.69 -22.97
C GLY A 839 -30.07 -23.54 -23.52
N ASP A 840 -31.23 -23.34 -22.92
CA ASP A 840 -32.52 -23.95 -23.20
C ASP A 840 -33.57 -22.83 -23.25
N LEU A 841 -34.20 -22.64 -24.42
CA LEU A 841 -35.27 -21.68 -24.67
C LEU A 841 -36.55 -22.46 -24.98
N ASN A 842 -37.57 -22.25 -24.16
CA ASN A 842 -38.91 -22.83 -24.35
C ASN A 842 -39.88 -21.72 -24.75
N LEU A 843 -40.57 -21.94 -25.86
CA LEU A 843 -41.57 -21.07 -26.45
C LEU A 843 -42.92 -21.78 -26.38
N ASN A 844 -43.90 -21.21 -25.68
CA ASN A 844 -45.21 -21.81 -25.46
C ASN A 844 -46.32 -20.97 -26.10
N MET A 845 -47.04 -21.56 -27.06
CA MET A 845 -48.15 -20.95 -27.80
C MET A 845 -47.81 -19.57 -28.39
N ILE A 846 -46.60 -19.40 -28.92
CA ILE A 846 -46.21 -18.07 -29.40
C ILE A 846 -46.94 -17.73 -30.72
N PRO A 847 -47.51 -16.52 -30.84
CA PRO A 847 -48.09 -16.01 -32.07
C PRO A 847 -47.06 -15.91 -33.21
N VAL A 848 -47.27 -16.70 -34.26
CA VAL A 848 -46.34 -16.77 -35.40
C VAL A 848 -46.32 -15.46 -36.18
N ARG A 849 -47.46 -14.75 -36.26
CA ARG A 849 -47.57 -13.48 -37.00
C ARG A 849 -46.65 -12.42 -36.38
N GLU A 850 -46.70 -12.26 -35.07
CA GLU A 850 -45.95 -11.28 -34.28
C GLU A 850 -44.46 -11.62 -34.29
N ILE A 851 -44.06 -12.87 -34.01
CA ILE A 851 -42.64 -13.28 -34.13
C ILE A 851 -42.09 -13.01 -35.54
N THR A 852 -42.79 -13.46 -36.58
CA THR A 852 -42.31 -13.30 -37.96
C THR A 852 -42.38 -11.85 -38.44
N GLY A 853 -43.13 -10.99 -37.73
CA GLY A 853 -43.15 -9.54 -37.93
C GLY A 853 -41.92 -8.84 -37.36
N VAL A 854 -41.28 -9.42 -36.35
CA VAL A 854 -40.08 -8.84 -35.71
C VAL A 854 -38.78 -9.44 -36.24
N MET A 855 -38.80 -10.64 -36.79
CA MET A 855 -37.64 -11.27 -37.43
C MET A 855 -37.31 -10.65 -38.82
N PRO A 856 -36.02 -10.50 -39.17
CA PRO A 856 -35.61 -10.00 -40.49
C PRO A 856 -35.86 -11.06 -41.58
N MET A 857 -37.06 -11.07 -42.16
CA MET A 857 -37.48 -12.01 -43.21
C MET A 857 -38.16 -11.28 -44.38
N ASP A 858 -37.89 -11.71 -45.61
CA ASP A 858 -38.58 -11.23 -46.80
C ASP A 858 -40.06 -11.69 -46.84
N GLU A 859 -40.88 -11.04 -47.66
CA GLU A 859 -42.33 -11.28 -47.72
C GLU A 859 -42.68 -12.72 -48.13
N LYS A 860 -41.94 -13.31 -49.09
CA LYS A 860 -42.19 -14.68 -49.56
C LYS A 860 -41.89 -15.67 -48.44
N SER A 861 -40.73 -15.57 -47.81
CA SER A 861 -40.34 -16.44 -46.69
C SER A 861 -41.31 -16.31 -45.51
N ARG A 862 -41.76 -15.09 -45.19
CA ARG A 862 -42.75 -14.85 -44.13
C ARG A 862 -44.09 -15.53 -44.41
N LYS A 863 -44.58 -15.46 -45.65
CA LYS A 863 -45.82 -16.13 -46.07
C LYS A 863 -45.70 -17.65 -45.91
N ILE A 864 -44.55 -18.22 -46.28
CA ILE A 864 -44.28 -19.66 -46.13
C ILE A 864 -44.27 -20.08 -44.66
N VAL A 865 -43.50 -19.39 -43.81
CA VAL A 865 -43.40 -19.75 -42.38
C VAL A 865 -44.74 -19.63 -41.67
N ARG A 866 -45.52 -18.57 -41.94
CA ARG A 866 -46.86 -18.39 -41.37
C ARG A 866 -47.81 -19.52 -41.78
N ALA A 867 -47.78 -19.94 -43.05
CA ALA A 867 -48.62 -21.05 -43.52
C ALA A 867 -48.19 -22.40 -42.92
N VAL A 868 -46.88 -22.68 -42.92
CA VAL A 868 -46.30 -23.94 -42.44
C VAL A 868 -46.49 -24.13 -40.94
N LEU A 869 -46.26 -23.09 -40.12
CA LEU A 869 -46.43 -23.21 -38.68
C LEU A 869 -47.91 -23.08 -38.27
N GLY A 870 -48.69 -22.26 -38.98
CA GLY A 870 -50.04 -21.88 -38.55
C GLY A 870 -50.03 -20.69 -37.58
N PRO A 871 -51.12 -20.45 -36.82
CA PRO A 871 -51.26 -19.25 -36.00
C PRO A 871 -50.38 -19.23 -34.74
N LEU A 872 -50.15 -20.40 -34.12
CA LEU A 872 -49.42 -20.56 -32.86
C LEU A 872 -48.35 -21.64 -32.99
N VAL A 873 -47.22 -21.45 -32.32
CA VAL A 873 -46.11 -22.42 -32.31
C VAL A 873 -45.61 -22.67 -30.89
N ASN A 874 -45.40 -23.95 -30.56
CA ASN A 874 -44.56 -24.35 -29.45
C ASN A 874 -43.19 -24.73 -30.00
N ALA A 875 -42.12 -24.28 -29.36
CA ALA A 875 -40.78 -24.68 -29.74
C ALA A 875 -39.85 -24.78 -28.54
N ARG A 876 -38.89 -25.68 -28.60
CA ARG A 876 -37.80 -25.78 -27.63
C ARG A 876 -36.47 -25.77 -28.36
N ILE A 877 -35.58 -24.89 -27.96
CA ILE A 877 -34.26 -24.72 -28.56
C ILE A 877 -33.21 -24.96 -27.48
N VAL A 878 -32.40 -26.01 -27.64
CA VAL A 878 -31.33 -26.36 -26.70
C VAL A 878 -30.01 -26.41 -27.44
N GLY A 879 -28.98 -25.73 -26.95
CA GLY A 879 -27.67 -25.73 -27.61
C GLY A 879 -26.51 -25.28 -26.74
N GLU A 880 -25.32 -25.61 -27.24
CA GLU A 880 -24.04 -25.11 -26.73
C GLU A 880 -23.27 -24.58 -27.95
N ILE A 881 -23.16 -23.26 -28.05
CA ILE A 881 -22.60 -22.54 -29.20
C ILE A 881 -21.37 -21.78 -28.72
N ARG A 882 -20.20 -22.12 -29.25
CA ARG A 882 -18.92 -21.46 -28.99
C ARG A 882 -18.39 -20.87 -30.28
N GLU A 883 -18.10 -19.56 -30.30
CA GLU A 883 -17.59 -18.86 -31.49
C GLU A 883 -18.51 -19.07 -32.72
N LEU A 884 -19.84 -18.97 -32.50
CA LEU A 884 -20.87 -19.25 -33.51
C LEU A 884 -20.81 -20.68 -34.10
N THR A 885 -20.22 -21.63 -33.37
CA THR A 885 -20.12 -23.04 -33.78
C THR A 885 -20.54 -23.96 -32.64
N GLY A 886 -21.34 -24.99 -32.91
CA GLY A 886 -21.69 -25.99 -31.91
C GLY A 886 -23.07 -26.63 -32.09
N PRO A 887 -23.37 -27.68 -31.30
CA PRO A 887 -24.62 -28.42 -31.42
C PRO A 887 -25.83 -27.58 -31.00
N LEU A 888 -26.92 -27.72 -31.76
CA LEU A 888 -28.22 -27.11 -31.51
C LEU A 888 -29.32 -28.16 -31.74
N THR A 889 -30.37 -28.15 -30.93
CA THR A 889 -31.55 -28.98 -31.12
C THR A 889 -32.77 -28.09 -31.10
N ILE A 890 -33.56 -28.10 -32.17
CA ILE A 890 -34.77 -27.30 -32.31
C ILE A 890 -35.95 -28.26 -32.43
N ASP A 891 -36.79 -28.34 -31.42
CA ASP A 891 -38.05 -29.07 -31.42
C ASP A 891 -39.18 -28.08 -31.73
N ILE A 892 -39.96 -28.34 -32.77
CA ILE A 892 -41.08 -27.49 -33.19
C ILE A 892 -42.33 -28.34 -33.22
N ASN A 893 -43.37 -27.82 -32.57
CA ASN A 893 -44.70 -28.41 -32.54
C ASN A 893 -45.76 -27.31 -32.68
N SER A 894 -46.35 -27.22 -33.86
CA SER A 894 -47.38 -26.24 -34.20
C SER A 894 -48.64 -26.91 -34.75
N THR A 895 -49.66 -26.12 -35.08
CA THR A 895 -50.91 -26.62 -35.65
C THR A 895 -50.68 -27.39 -36.95
N ASN A 896 -49.82 -26.85 -37.81
CA ASN A 896 -49.60 -27.37 -39.15
C ASN A 896 -48.28 -28.13 -39.30
N PHE A 897 -47.30 -28.01 -38.39
CA PHE A 897 -45.97 -28.57 -38.57
C PHE A 897 -45.37 -29.14 -37.28
N LYS A 898 -44.72 -30.30 -37.41
CA LYS A 898 -43.98 -30.94 -36.31
C LYS A 898 -42.63 -31.45 -36.79
N ALA A 899 -41.56 -31.10 -36.11
CA ALA A 899 -40.22 -31.55 -36.46
C ALA A 899 -39.22 -31.40 -35.31
N LEU A 900 -38.28 -32.34 -35.23
CA LEU A 900 -37.11 -32.24 -34.36
C LEU A 900 -35.86 -32.10 -35.23
N PHE A 901 -35.17 -30.97 -35.13
CA PHE A 901 -33.95 -30.65 -35.87
C PHE A 901 -32.71 -30.77 -34.96
N PRO A 902 -32.02 -31.93 -34.96
CA PRO A 902 -30.72 -32.10 -34.32
C PRO A 902 -29.64 -31.53 -35.25
N ALA A 903 -29.33 -30.26 -35.06
CA ALA A 903 -28.42 -29.50 -35.91
C ALA A 903 -27.07 -29.22 -35.23
N GLU A 904 -26.14 -28.70 -36.01
CA GLU A 904 -24.89 -28.09 -35.59
C GLU A 904 -24.77 -26.78 -36.37
N LEU A 905 -24.50 -25.70 -35.65
CA LEU A 905 -24.12 -24.44 -36.28
C LEU A 905 -22.63 -24.51 -36.57
N LYS A 906 -22.21 -24.19 -37.79
CA LYS A 906 -20.80 -24.18 -38.19
C LYS A 906 -20.59 -23.16 -39.30
N ASP A 907 -19.67 -22.21 -39.09
CA ASP A 907 -19.32 -21.18 -40.08
C ASP A 907 -20.54 -20.39 -40.60
N GLY A 908 -21.54 -20.15 -39.74
CA GLY A 908 -22.80 -19.46 -40.12
C GLY A 908 -23.83 -20.34 -40.86
N TYR A 909 -23.56 -21.64 -41.01
CA TYR A 909 -24.47 -22.62 -41.59
C TYR A 909 -25.06 -23.55 -40.52
N LEU A 910 -26.36 -23.79 -40.61
CA LEU A 910 -27.04 -24.86 -39.90
C LEU A 910 -26.90 -26.16 -40.68
N ILE A 911 -26.23 -27.14 -40.09
CA ILE A 911 -25.98 -28.47 -40.65
C ILE A 911 -26.75 -29.49 -39.80
N LEU A 912 -27.30 -30.54 -40.41
CA LEU A 912 -27.98 -31.61 -39.67
C LEU A 912 -27.00 -32.68 -39.21
N ARG A 913 -27.18 -33.19 -37.99
CA ARG A 913 -26.38 -34.29 -37.42
C ARG A 913 -26.95 -35.67 -37.70
N ARG A 914 -28.27 -35.74 -37.96
CA ARG A 914 -28.98 -36.95 -38.39
C ARG A 914 -30.19 -36.58 -39.24
N THR A 915 -30.72 -37.54 -39.98
CA THR A 915 -31.92 -37.36 -40.80
C THR A 915 -33.06 -36.80 -39.94
N VAL A 916 -33.73 -35.78 -40.45
CA VAL A 916 -34.92 -35.16 -39.84
C VAL A 916 -36.15 -35.78 -40.45
N GLU A 917 -37.08 -36.21 -39.61
CA GLU A 917 -38.46 -36.51 -39.98
C GLU A 917 -39.34 -35.34 -39.53
N ALA A 918 -40.13 -34.81 -40.46
CA ALA A 918 -41.06 -33.73 -40.18
C ALA A 918 -42.45 -34.07 -40.74
N GLU A 919 -43.49 -33.66 -40.02
CA GLU A 919 -44.90 -33.83 -40.40
C GLU A 919 -45.51 -32.47 -40.73
N LEU A 920 -46.27 -32.40 -41.83
CA LEU A 920 -46.97 -31.19 -42.27
C LEU A 920 -48.44 -31.51 -42.55
N THR A 921 -49.35 -30.85 -41.86
CA THR A 921 -50.78 -30.90 -42.15
C THR A 921 -51.07 -30.05 -43.38
N LEU A 922 -51.73 -30.64 -44.38
CA LEU A 922 -52.04 -29.94 -45.62
C LEU A 922 -53.30 -29.08 -45.47
N THR A 923 -53.12 -27.77 -45.35
CA THR A 923 -54.18 -26.75 -45.41
C THR A 923 -54.19 -26.03 -46.76
N GLU A 924 -55.24 -25.25 -47.05
CA GLU A 924 -55.29 -24.41 -48.26
C GLU A 924 -54.12 -23.40 -48.29
N GLU A 925 -53.83 -22.77 -47.16
CA GLU A 925 -52.71 -21.83 -47.00
C GLU A 925 -51.35 -22.50 -47.24
N VAL A 926 -51.13 -23.70 -46.69
CA VAL A 926 -49.91 -24.50 -46.93
C VAL A 926 -49.79 -24.89 -48.39
N ASN A 927 -50.90 -25.28 -49.02
CA ASN A 927 -50.91 -25.63 -50.42
C ASN A 927 -50.50 -24.43 -51.28
N GLU A 928 -51.09 -23.26 -51.04
CA GLU A 928 -50.79 -22.05 -51.79
C GLU A 928 -49.39 -21.48 -51.56
N ALA A 929 -48.88 -21.55 -50.33
CA ALA A 929 -47.61 -20.94 -49.97
C ALA A 929 -46.41 -21.84 -50.26
N LEU A 930 -46.55 -23.16 -50.14
CA LEU A 930 -45.43 -24.12 -50.22
C LEU A 930 -45.62 -25.19 -51.29
N LEU A 931 -46.75 -25.91 -51.32
CA LEU A 931 -46.84 -27.11 -52.17
C LEU A 931 -46.84 -26.82 -53.67
N LYS A 932 -47.36 -25.66 -54.11
CA LYS A 932 -47.29 -25.24 -55.52
C LYS A 932 -45.84 -25.21 -56.04
N ASP A 933 -44.89 -24.82 -55.19
CA ASP A 933 -43.46 -24.76 -55.53
C ASP A 933 -42.79 -26.16 -55.46
N ILE A 934 -43.32 -27.11 -54.67
CA ILE A 934 -42.75 -28.46 -54.52
C ILE A 934 -43.20 -29.40 -55.63
N ASN A 935 -44.49 -29.42 -55.97
CA ASN A 935 -45.03 -30.27 -57.02
C ASN A 935 -45.87 -29.45 -58.02
N PRO A 936 -45.36 -29.26 -59.25
CA PRO A 936 -46.03 -28.46 -60.28
C PRO A 936 -47.47 -28.91 -60.61
N LEU A 937 -47.84 -30.17 -60.38
CA LEU A 937 -49.21 -30.63 -60.65
C LEU A 937 -50.23 -30.25 -59.56
N LEU A 938 -49.79 -29.80 -58.38
CA LEU A 938 -50.69 -29.49 -57.25
C LEU A 938 -51.18 -28.03 -57.25
N ILE A 939 -50.99 -27.29 -58.35
CA ILE A 939 -51.33 -25.86 -58.48
C ILE A 939 -52.81 -25.57 -58.20
N THR A 940 -53.71 -26.51 -58.50
CA THR A 940 -55.16 -26.29 -58.47
C THR A 940 -55.84 -26.62 -57.14
N GLY A 941 -55.08 -27.02 -56.11
CA GLY A 941 -55.59 -27.35 -54.79
C GLY A 941 -55.45 -28.83 -54.46
N ALA A 942 -54.86 -29.12 -53.29
CA ALA A 942 -54.72 -30.46 -52.74
C ALA A 942 -55.10 -30.48 -51.26
N TRP A 943 -55.67 -31.59 -50.82
CA TRP A 943 -56.06 -31.86 -49.43
C TRP A 943 -55.57 -33.25 -49.05
N SER A 944 -55.25 -33.43 -47.77
CA SER A 944 -54.87 -34.73 -47.21
C SER A 944 -55.61 -34.95 -45.90
N ASP A 945 -56.05 -36.19 -45.68
CA ASP A 945 -56.62 -36.60 -44.39
C ASP A 945 -55.51 -37.07 -43.41
N HIS A 946 -54.27 -37.18 -43.91
CA HIS A 946 -53.08 -37.55 -43.13
C HIS A 946 -51.95 -36.52 -43.32
N PRO A 947 -51.07 -36.31 -42.33
CA PRO A 947 -49.91 -35.43 -42.48
C PRO A 947 -48.98 -35.90 -43.60
N ILE A 948 -48.43 -34.95 -44.35
CA ILE A 948 -47.35 -35.18 -45.31
C ILE A 948 -46.06 -35.34 -44.53
N ARG A 949 -45.26 -36.35 -44.87
CA ARG A 949 -43.97 -36.60 -44.19
C ARG A 949 -42.81 -36.15 -45.04
N PHE A 950 -41.86 -35.47 -44.41
CA PHE A 950 -40.60 -35.05 -45.01
C PHE A 950 -39.45 -35.76 -44.30
N TYR A 951 -38.56 -36.37 -45.09
CA TYR A 951 -37.29 -36.93 -44.60
C TYR A 951 -36.16 -36.14 -45.24
N ILE A 952 -35.35 -35.44 -44.43
CA ILE A 952 -34.23 -34.65 -44.91
C ILE A 952 -32.95 -35.30 -44.40
N ASP A 953 -32.13 -35.81 -45.31
CA ASP A 953 -30.87 -36.47 -44.94
C ASP A 953 -29.85 -35.44 -44.42
N ALA A 954 -29.06 -35.86 -43.44
CA ALA A 954 -28.03 -35.01 -42.85
C ALA A 954 -26.86 -34.73 -43.82
N GLU A 955 -26.51 -35.72 -44.64
CA GLU A 955 -25.37 -35.62 -45.55
C GLU A 955 -25.59 -34.53 -46.60
N GLY A 956 -24.75 -33.49 -46.58
CA GLY A 956 -24.83 -32.35 -47.50
C GLY A 956 -26.08 -31.49 -47.34
N PHE A 957 -26.69 -31.49 -46.15
CA PHE A 957 -27.60 -30.45 -45.73
C PHE A 957 -26.81 -29.25 -45.16
N ALA A 958 -27.03 -28.06 -45.69
CA ALA A 958 -26.50 -26.81 -45.15
C ALA A 958 -27.44 -25.66 -45.47
N VAL A 959 -27.81 -24.88 -44.45
CA VAL A 959 -28.65 -23.68 -44.60
C VAL A 959 -27.96 -22.49 -43.94
N PRO A 960 -27.72 -21.37 -44.64
CA PRO A 960 -27.17 -20.17 -44.01
C PRO A 960 -28.19 -19.57 -43.03
N ILE A 961 -27.76 -19.27 -41.80
CA ILE A 961 -28.62 -18.61 -40.80
C ILE A 961 -28.47 -17.09 -40.77
N HIS A 962 -27.42 -16.57 -41.40
CA HIS A 962 -27.17 -15.14 -41.57
C HIS A 962 -27.17 -14.79 -43.06
N ASN A 963 -27.77 -13.66 -43.44
CA ASN A 963 -27.96 -13.25 -44.85
C ASN A 963 -28.56 -14.36 -45.72
N PHE A 964 -29.65 -14.98 -45.23
CA PHE A 964 -30.29 -16.12 -45.88
C PHE A 964 -30.53 -15.86 -47.38
N ALA A 965 -30.02 -16.76 -48.22
CA ALA A 965 -30.26 -16.75 -49.65
C ALA A 965 -30.44 -18.18 -50.16
N LEU A 966 -31.50 -18.43 -50.93
CA LEU A 966 -31.84 -19.77 -51.43
C LEU A 966 -30.73 -20.41 -52.29
N LYS A 967 -29.89 -19.60 -52.94
CA LYS A 967 -28.74 -20.07 -53.72
C LYS A 967 -27.69 -20.80 -52.85
N ASP A 968 -27.61 -20.44 -51.57
CA ASP A 968 -26.61 -20.94 -50.63
C ASP A 968 -27.16 -22.12 -49.78
N VAL A 969 -28.43 -22.47 -49.97
CA VAL A 969 -29.06 -23.67 -49.38
C VAL A 969 -28.65 -24.91 -50.16
N GLN A 970 -28.17 -25.93 -49.43
CA GLN A 970 -27.81 -27.23 -49.98
C GLN A 970 -28.61 -28.32 -49.29
N VAL A 971 -29.21 -29.20 -50.09
CA VAL A 971 -29.88 -30.41 -49.64
C VAL A 971 -29.54 -31.51 -50.65
N ASN A 972 -28.64 -32.43 -50.31
CA ASN A 972 -28.30 -33.53 -51.23
C ASN A 972 -29.49 -34.48 -51.46
N ARG A 973 -30.26 -34.76 -50.40
CA ARG A 973 -31.42 -35.65 -50.49
C ARG A 973 -32.50 -35.27 -49.47
N ALA A 974 -33.68 -35.02 -49.99
CA ALA A 974 -34.93 -34.96 -49.25
C ALA A 974 -35.95 -35.91 -49.89
N ILE A 975 -36.83 -36.48 -49.07
CA ILE A 975 -37.93 -37.34 -49.48
C ILE A 975 -39.23 -36.70 -48.99
N VAL A 976 -40.17 -36.50 -49.89
CA VAL A 976 -41.52 -36.03 -49.57
C VAL A 976 -42.50 -37.16 -49.80
N ASP A 977 -43.13 -37.67 -48.75
CA ASP A 977 -44.17 -38.69 -48.84
C ASP A 977 -45.55 -38.05 -48.68
N PHE A 978 -46.22 -37.87 -49.82
CA PHE A 978 -47.59 -37.36 -49.90
C PHE A 978 -48.65 -38.43 -49.61
N GLY A 979 -48.33 -39.72 -49.73
CA GLY A 979 -49.32 -40.79 -49.65
C GLY A 979 -50.50 -40.60 -50.62
N ARG A 980 -51.73 -40.70 -50.09
CA ARG A 980 -52.97 -40.46 -50.84
C ARG A 980 -53.48 -39.05 -50.56
N LEU A 981 -53.61 -38.26 -51.62
CA LEU A 981 -54.16 -36.92 -51.58
C LEU A 981 -55.50 -36.86 -52.31
N ARG A 982 -56.34 -35.90 -51.92
CA ARG A 982 -57.48 -35.44 -52.70
C ARG A 982 -57.03 -34.19 -53.47
N VAL A 983 -57.14 -34.19 -54.79
CA VAL A 983 -56.70 -33.09 -55.65
C VAL A 983 -57.86 -32.55 -56.48
N LYS A 984 -57.90 -31.23 -56.68
CA LYS A 984 -58.91 -30.59 -57.51
C LYS A 984 -58.58 -30.83 -58.99
N ASN A 985 -59.54 -31.33 -59.75
CA ASN A 985 -59.47 -31.47 -61.21
C ASN A 985 -59.62 -30.10 -61.91
N GLY A 986 -58.56 -29.29 -61.86
CA GLY A 986 -58.45 -27.99 -62.52
C GLY A 986 -57.12 -27.83 -63.24
N GLY A 987 -56.93 -26.71 -63.95
CA GLY A 987 -55.68 -26.36 -64.63
C GLY A 987 -55.09 -27.50 -65.48
N ASP A 988 -53.79 -27.72 -65.35
CA ASP A 988 -53.02 -28.73 -66.09
C ASP A 988 -53.51 -30.17 -65.88
N ILE A 989 -54.01 -30.47 -64.68
CA ILE A 989 -54.61 -31.76 -64.37
C ILE A 989 -55.88 -31.98 -65.21
N ALA A 990 -56.73 -30.96 -65.35
CA ALA A 990 -57.93 -31.05 -66.18
C ALA A 990 -57.56 -31.21 -67.66
N GLU A 991 -56.51 -30.54 -68.13
CA GLU A 991 -55.99 -30.72 -69.49
C GLU A 991 -55.44 -32.12 -69.73
N LEU A 992 -54.69 -32.68 -68.77
CA LEU A 992 -54.24 -34.07 -68.80
C LEU A 992 -55.42 -35.04 -68.85
N MET A 993 -56.46 -34.82 -68.03
CA MET A 993 -57.64 -35.69 -68.02
C MET A 993 -58.45 -35.57 -69.32
N LYS A 994 -58.51 -34.38 -69.92
CA LYS A 994 -59.08 -34.13 -71.25
C LYS A 994 -58.28 -34.85 -72.34
N PHE A 995 -56.95 -34.75 -72.30
CA PHE A 995 -56.03 -35.47 -73.19
C PHE A 995 -56.25 -36.99 -73.10
N LEU A 996 -56.42 -37.52 -71.89
CA LEU A 996 -56.71 -38.93 -71.63
C LEU A 996 -58.18 -39.34 -71.91
N LYS A 997 -59.02 -38.45 -72.45
CA LYS A 997 -60.45 -38.71 -72.74
C LYS A 997 -61.22 -39.26 -71.52
N ALA A 998 -60.87 -38.83 -70.31
CA ALA A 998 -61.46 -39.31 -69.07
C ALA A 998 -62.84 -38.68 -68.80
N LYS A 999 -63.87 -39.10 -69.55
CA LYS A 999 -65.25 -38.54 -69.50
C LYS A 999 -66.00 -38.66 -68.16
N HIS A 1000 -65.48 -39.42 -67.19
CA HIS A 1000 -66.16 -39.73 -65.92
C HIS A 1000 -65.66 -38.88 -64.74
N VAL A 1001 -64.70 -37.99 -64.95
CA VAL A 1001 -64.25 -37.04 -63.92
C VAL A 1001 -64.93 -35.72 -64.21
N SER A 1002 -65.73 -35.23 -63.25
CA SER A 1002 -66.40 -33.94 -63.39
C SER A 1002 -65.37 -32.83 -63.59
N PRO A 1003 -65.60 -31.91 -64.55
CA PRO A 1003 -64.85 -30.65 -64.61
C PRO A 1003 -64.98 -29.97 -63.24
N GLU A 1004 -63.85 -29.59 -62.64
CA GLU A 1004 -63.78 -28.98 -61.30
C GLU A 1004 -64.08 -29.88 -60.08
N GLY A 1005 -64.27 -31.20 -60.28
CA GLY A 1005 -64.45 -32.15 -59.18
C GLY A 1005 -63.17 -32.46 -58.39
N VAL A 1006 -63.30 -33.05 -57.20
CA VAL A 1006 -62.18 -33.57 -56.39
C VAL A 1006 -61.94 -35.04 -56.73
N MET A 1007 -60.68 -35.45 -56.91
CA MET A 1007 -60.31 -36.84 -57.18
C MET A 1007 -59.14 -37.32 -56.31
N GLU A 1008 -59.03 -38.62 -56.12
CA GLU A 1008 -57.89 -39.22 -55.43
C GLU A 1008 -56.64 -39.23 -56.33
N ALA A 1009 -55.51 -38.86 -55.75
CA ALA A 1009 -54.18 -38.97 -56.32
C ALA A 1009 -53.26 -39.69 -55.31
N TRP A 1010 -52.80 -40.89 -55.66
CA TRP A 1010 -51.87 -41.66 -54.84
C TRP A 1010 -50.45 -41.50 -55.39
N PHE A 1011 -49.54 -40.93 -54.61
CA PHE A 1011 -48.15 -40.67 -55.00
C PHE A 1011 -47.20 -41.72 -54.43
N THR A 1012 -46.12 -42.01 -55.15
CA THR A 1012 -44.89 -42.56 -54.55
C THR A 1012 -44.12 -41.44 -53.84
N PRO A 1013 -43.23 -41.76 -52.88
CA PRO A 1013 -42.33 -40.77 -52.29
C PRO A 1013 -41.52 -40.01 -53.36
N ILE A 1014 -41.41 -38.69 -53.21
CA ILE A 1014 -40.69 -37.80 -54.13
C ILE A 1014 -39.30 -37.56 -53.59
N PHE A 1015 -38.27 -37.91 -54.37
CA PHE A 1015 -36.87 -37.68 -54.00
C PHE A 1015 -36.36 -36.40 -54.66
N ILE A 1016 -35.94 -35.44 -53.83
CA ILE A 1016 -35.54 -34.09 -54.22
C ILE A 1016 -34.10 -33.84 -53.76
N SER A 1017 -33.31 -33.14 -54.57
CA SER A 1017 -32.03 -32.55 -54.16
C SER A 1017 -32.01 -31.07 -54.54
N LEU A 1018 -31.53 -30.19 -53.67
CA LEU A 1018 -31.42 -28.74 -53.91
C LEU A 1018 -29.95 -28.32 -53.85
N LYS A 1019 -29.46 -27.66 -54.90
CA LYS A 1019 -28.12 -27.07 -54.94
C LYS A 1019 -28.10 -25.86 -55.87
N ASP A 1020 -27.43 -24.79 -55.46
CA ASP A 1020 -27.31 -23.54 -56.22
C ASP A 1020 -28.69 -22.96 -56.63
N GLY A 1021 -29.68 -23.09 -55.74
CA GLY A 1021 -31.07 -22.68 -55.98
C GLY A 1021 -31.83 -23.52 -57.04
N THR A 1022 -31.26 -24.64 -57.50
CA THR A 1022 -31.91 -25.57 -58.43
C THR A 1022 -32.32 -26.86 -57.72
N ALA A 1023 -33.62 -27.15 -57.66
CA ALA A 1023 -34.12 -28.46 -57.23
C ALA A 1023 -34.11 -29.46 -58.40
N ARG A 1024 -33.66 -30.68 -58.13
CA ARG A 1024 -33.72 -31.81 -59.05
C ARG A 1024 -34.61 -32.88 -58.45
N TYR A 1025 -35.52 -33.39 -59.26
CA TYR A 1025 -36.51 -34.39 -58.90
C TYR A 1025 -36.15 -35.69 -59.60
N LYS A 1026 -35.92 -36.75 -58.82
CA LYS A 1026 -35.94 -38.11 -59.40
C LYS A 1026 -37.36 -38.45 -59.82
N ARG A 1027 -37.49 -39.48 -60.66
CA ARG A 1027 -38.80 -39.98 -61.06
C ARG A 1027 -39.64 -40.32 -59.84
N PHE A 1028 -40.83 -39.76 -59.79
CA PHE A 1028 -41.89 -40.16 -58.88
C PHE A 1028 -43.15 -40.44 -59.70
N ASP A 1029 -43.91 -41.44 -59.28
CA ASP A 1029 -45.08 -41.93 -59.98
C ASP A 1029 -46.33 -41.53 -59.18
N ALA A 1030 -47.46 -41.32 -59.88
CA ALA A 1030 -48.75 -41.06 -59.27
C ALA A 1030 -49.86 -41.82 -60.00
N LEU A 1031 -50.86 -42.30 -59.25
CA LEU A 1031 -52.09 -42.87 -59.75
C LEU A 1031 -53.24 -41.88 -59.53
N LEU A 1032 -53.72 -41.27 -60.60
CA LEU A 1032 -54.85 -40.34 -60.57
C LEU A 1032 -56.17 -41.07 -60.84
N ALA A 1033 -57.22 -40.73 -60.09
CA ALA A 1033 -58.56 -41.29 -60.22
C ALA A 1033 -58.59 -42.83 -60.28
N GLY A 1034 -57.65 -43.47 -59.55
CA GLY A 1034 -57.49 -44.92 -59.43
C GLY A 1034 -57.05 -45.66 -60.71
N ASN A 1035 -56.73 -44.97 -61.81
CA ASN A 1035 -56.45 -45.66 -63.09
C ASN A 1035 -55.61 -44.88 -64.12
N ALA A 1036 -55.24 -43.63 -63.86
CA ALA A 1036 -54.33 -42.87 -64.70
C ALA A 1036 -52.95 -42.83 -64.04
N HIS A 1037 -52.11 -43.81 -64.40
CA HIS A 1037 -50.73 -43.87 -63.95
C HIS A 1037 -49.87 -42.92 -64.77
N ILE A 1038 -49.32 -41.93 -64.07
CA ILE A 1038 -48.38 -40.91 -64.56
C ILE A 1038 -47.09 -40.94 -63.74
N ALA A 1039 -46.04 -40.30 -64.25
CA ALA A 1039 -44.82 -40.03 -63.50
C ALA A 1039 -44.24 -38.67 -63.87
N MET A 1040 -43.40 -38.11 -63.00
CA MET A 1040 -42.70 -36.86 -63.25
C MET A 1040 -41.26 -36.91 -62.81
N TRP A 1041 -40.39 -36.20 -63.52
CA TRP A 1041 -38.98 -36.00 -63.18
C TRP A 1041 -38.43 -34.74 -63.85
N GLY A 1042 -37.29 -34.25 -63.38
CA GLY A 1042 -36.61 -33.10 -64.01
C GLY A 1042 -35.99 -32.16 -62.99
N ARG A 1043 -36.00 -30.85 -63.30
CA ARG A 1043 -35.44 -29.81 -62.43
C ARG A 1043 -36.23 -28.51 -62.47
N ILE A 1044 -36.14 -27.76 -61.38
CA ILE A 1044 -36.71 -26.43 -61.20
C ILE A 1044 -35.59 -25.50 -60.72
N ASP A 1045 -35.36 -24.41 -61.43
CA ASP A 1045 -34.42 -23.33 -61.04
C ASP A 1045 -35.24 -22.22 -60.39
N PHE A 1046 -35.21 -22.13 -59.05
CA PHE A 1046 -36.02 -21.17 -58.28
C PHE A 1046 -35.48 -19.73 -58.36
N ILE A 1047 -34.20 -19.56 -58.69
CA ILE A 1047 -33.58 -18.23 -58.82
C ILE A 1047 -34.01 -17.59 -60.14
N LYS A 1048 -34.06 -18.38 -61.22
CA LYS A 1048 -34.50 -17.90 -62.55
C LYS A 1048 -36.00 -18.06 -62.79
N ASP A 1049 -36.72 -18.64 -61.84
CA ASP A 1049 -38.11 -19.04 -61.95
C ASP A 1049 -38.39 -19.84 -63.25
N LYS A 1050 -37.63 -20.93 -63.45
CA LYS A 1050 -37.69 -21.75 -64.67
C LYS A 1050 -37.91 -23.22 -64.35
N VAL A 1051 -39.01 -23.77 -64.87
CA VAL A 1051 -39.35 -25.19 -64.76
C VAL A 1051 -38.86 -25.94 -66.00
N LYS A 1052 -38.17 -27.08 -65.79
CA LYS A 1052 -37.78 -28.03 -66.84
C LYS A 1052 -38.07 -29.44 -66.35
N MET A 1053 -39.33 -29.82 -66.39
CA MET A 1053 -39.83 -31.11 -65.94
C MET A 1053 -40.35 -31.93 -67.14
N THR A 1054 -40.49 -33.23 -66.95
CA THR A 1054 -41.12 -34.15 -67.91
C THR A 1054 -42.25 -34.88 -67.19
N LEU A 1055 -43.44 -34.87 -67.79
CA LEU A 1055 -44.59 -35.66 -67.39
C LEU A 1055 -44.66 -36.92 -68.26
N GLY A 1056 -44.42 -38.08 -67.66
CA GLY A 1056 -44.58 -39.39 -68.29
C GLY A 1056 -45.99 -39.94 -68.09
N ILE A 1057 -46.60 -40.49 -69.14
CA ILE A 1057 -47.87 -41.21 -69.08
C ILE A 1057 -47.57 -42.69 -69.36
N SER A 1058 -48.03 -43.59 -68.49
CA SER A 1058 -47.73 -45.02 -68.66
C SER A 1058 -48.35 -45.58 -69.95
N PRO A 1059 -47.69 -46.56 -70.61
CA PRO A 1059 -48.26 -47.26 -71.76
C PRO A 1059 -49.61 -47.91 -71.44
N ALA A 1060 -49.76 -48.45 -70.22
CA ALA A 1060 -51.01 -49.06 -69.76
C ALA A 1060 -52.16 -48.02 -69.69
N THR A 1061 -51.87 -46.81 -69.21
CA THR A 1061 -52.82 -45.69 -69.19
C THR A 1061 -53.26 -45.34 -70.60
N LEU A 1062 -52.32 -45.17 -71.54
CA LEU A 1062 -52.63 -44.82 -72.93
C LEU A 1062 -53.41 -45.91 -73.67
N GLN A 1063 -53.01 -47.19 -73.52
CA GLN A 1063 -53.73 -48.34 -74.08
C GLN A 1063 -55.18 -48.37 -73.60
N LYS A 1064 -55.39 -48.26 -72.29
CA LYS A 1064 -56.72 -48.35 -71.66
C LYS A 1064 -57.60 -47.16 -72.01
N ARG A 1065 -57.05 -45.94 -72.07
CA ARG A 1065 -57.81 -44.69 -72.23
C ARG A 1065 -57.97 -44.24 -73.68
N LEU A 1066 -56.94 -44.41 -74.50
CA LEU A 1066 -56.93 -43.97 -75.90
C LEU A 1066 -57.09 -45.12 -76.90
N LYS A 1067 -57.16 -46.38 -76.42
CA LYS A 1067 -57.31 -47.60 -77.24
C LYS A 1067 -56.20 -47.78 -78.28
N ILE A 1068 -54.96 -47.43 -77.93
CA ILE A 1068 -53.78 -47.54 -78.81
C ILE A 1068 -53.10 -48.90 -78.58
N PRO A 1069 -53.17 -49.87 -79.51
CA PRO A 1069 -52.52 -51.19 -79.33
C PRO A 1069 -51.00 -51.13 -79.56
N GLY A 1070 -50.24 -52.03 -78.91
CA GLY A 1070 -48.83 -52.29 -79.27
C GLY A 1070 -47.76 -51.34 -78.73
N LEU A 1071 -48.07 -50.47 -77.77
CA LEU A 1071 -47.05 -49.64 -77.10
C LEU A 1071 -46.02 -50.49 -76.33
N ALA A 1072 -44.73 -50.17 -76.46
CA ALA A 1072 -43.65 -50.80 -75.69
C ALA A 1072 -43.93 -50.67 -74.19
N LYS A 1073 -43.90 -51.77 -73.45
CA LYS A 1073 -44.38 -51.81 -72.05
C LYS A 1073 -43.49 -51.04 -71.05
N GLN A 1074 -42.27 -50.66 -71.43
CA GLN A 1074 -41.27 -50.16 -70.48
C GLN A 1074 -41.08 -48.63 -70.50
N ASP A 1075 -41.25 -47.97 -71.65
CA ASP A 1075 -41.04 -46.53 -71.78
C ASP A 1075 -42.32 -45.72 -71.63
N MET A 1076 -42.28 -44.64 -70.84
CA MET A 1076 -43.40 -43.74 -70.64
C MET A 1076 -43.50 -42.72 -71.78
N PHE A 1077 -44.73 -42.39 -72.18
CA PHE A 1077 -44.97 -41.31 -73.14
C PHE A 1077 -44.72 -39.96 -72.49
N GLN A 1078 -43.79 -39.18 -73.03
CA GLN A 1078 -43.31 -37.96 -72.37
C GLN A 1078 -44.00 -36.71 -72.89
N VAL A 1079 -44.38 -35.82 -71.98
CA VAL A 1079 -44.84 -34.45 -72.24
C VAL A 1079 -43.89 -33.51 -71.51
N LYS A 1080 -43.28 -32.56 -72.22
CA LYS A 1080 -42.34 -31.61 -71.60
C LYS A 1080 -43.16 -30.54 -70.88
N VAL A 1081 -42.73 -30.21 -69.66
CA VAL A 1081 -43.33 -29.19 -68.79
C VAL A 1081 -42.32 -28.05 -68.64
N ARG A 1082 -42.70 -26.86 -69.08
CA ARG A 1082 -41.88 -25.64 -69.11
C ARG A 1082 -42.65 -24.46 -68.47
N GLY A 1083 -42.05 -23.28 -68.42
CA GLY A 1083 -42.65 -22.07 -67.84
C GLY A 1083 -42.03 -21.66 -66.50
N SER A 1084 -42.78 -20.90 -65.71
CA SER A 1084 -42.43 -20.50 -64.33
C SER A 1084 -43.12 -21.40 -63.30
N THR A 1085 -42.76 -21.32 -62.01
CA THR A 1085 -43.47 -22.09 -60.97
C THR A 1085 -44.92 -21.63 -60.75
N SER A 1086 -45.26 -20.43 -61.20
CA SER A 1086 -46.60 -19.84 -61.12
C SER A 1086 -47.45 -20.03 -62.38
N ASN A 1087 -46.84 -20.26 -63.53
CA ASN A 1087 -47.52 -20.44 -64.81
C ASN A 1087 -46.81 -21.51 -65.64
N LEU A 1088 -47.29 -22.74 -65.52
CA LEU A 1088 -46.75 -23.89 -66.23
C LEU A 1088 -47.34 -23.99 -67.62
N GLU A 1089 -46.51 -24.42 -68.57
CA GLU A 1089 -46.91 -24.75 -69.93
C GLU A 1089 -46.59 -26.21 -70.20
N LEU A 1090 -47.64 -27.01 -70.43
CA LEU A 1090 -47.49 -28.37 -70.94
C LEU A 1090 -47.55 -28.35 -72.45
N ASP A 1091 -46.55 -28.98 -73.07
CA ASP A 1091 -46.43 -29.06 -74.54
C ASP A 1091 -47.40 -30.10 -75.13
N TRP A 1092 -48.70 -29.83 -74.95
CA TRP A 1092 -49.78 -30.67 -75.45
C TRP A 1092 -49.82 -30.71 -76.97
N SER A 1093 -49.44 -29.61 -77.65
CA SER A 1093 -49.37 -29.54 -79.11
C SER A 1093 -48.43 -30.60 -79.67
N SER A 1094 -47.23 -30.74 -79.10
CA SER A 1094 -46.30 -31.82 -79.45
C SER A 1094 -46.86 -33.19 -79.06
N ALA A 1095 -47.52 -33.31 -77.90
CA ALA A 1095 -48.11 -34.56 -77.43
C ALA A 1095 -49.23 -35.08 -78.36
N TYR A 1096 -50.19 -34.22 -78.77
CA TYR A 1096 -51.26 -34.57 -79.70
C TYR A 1096 -50.71 -34.96 -81.08
N THR A 1097 -49.68 -34.25 -81.55
CA THR A 1097 -49.00 -34.58 -82.82
C THR A 1097 -48.37 -35.97 -82.75
N ARG A 1098 -47.63 -36.27 -81.67
CA ARG A 1098 -47.02 -37.60 -81.44
C ARG A 1098 -48.07 -38.72 -81.34
N ILE A 1099 -49.16 -38.49 -80.59
CA ILE A 1099 -50.25 -39.47 -80.52
C ILE A 1099 -50.94 -39.67 -81.87
N GLY A 1100 -51.13 -38.60 -82.65
CA GLY A 1100 -51.65 -38.67 -84.01
C GLY A 1100 -50.81 -39.58 -84.91
N ILE A 1101 -49.47 -39.43 -84.85
CA ILE A 1101 -48.50 -40.27 -85.57
C ILE A 1101 -48.57 -41.74 -85.10
N ILE A 1102 -48.69 -41.99 -83.79
CA ILE A 1102 -48.79 -43.36 -83.25
C ILE A 1102 -50.12 -44.01 -83.67
N ILE A 1103 -51.24 -43.28 -83.61
CA ILE A 1103 -52.55 -43.79 -84.01
C ILE A 1103 -52.57 -44.10 -85.51
N THR A 1104 -52.04 -43.22 -86.37
CA THR A 1104 -51.94 -43.48 -87.82
C THR A 1104 -51.04 -44.67 -88.14
N ARG A 1105 -49.98 -44.91 -87.34
CA ARG A 1105 -49.16 -46.14 -87.43
C ARG A 1105 -49.95 -47.41 -87.13
N THR A 1106 -50.92 -47.37 -86.21
CA THR A 1106 -51.73 -48.54 -85.80
C THR A 1106 -53.04 -48.74 -86.56
N ALA A 1107 -53.57 -47.72 -87.24
CA ALA A 1107 -54.91 -47.74 -87.84
C ALA A 1107 -54.96 -47.99 -89.36
N GLY A 1108 -53.82 -48.07 -90.07
CA GLY A 1108 -53.80 -48.22 -91.53
C GLY A 1108 -52.74 -49.18 -92.05
N GLY A 1109 -53.17 -50.19 -92.82
CA GLY A 1109 -52.31 -51.13 -93.56
C GLY A 1109 -51.63 -50.49 -94.78
N LEU A 1110 -50.68 -49.58 -94.54
CA LEU A 1110 -49.74 -49.06 -95.54
C LEU A 1110 -48.31 -49.12 -94.96
N GLY A 1111 -47.85 -50.35 -94.70
CA GLY A 1111 -46.46 -50.62 -94.36
C GLY A 1111 -45.60 -50.64 -95.63
N ASN A 1112 -44.62 -49.73 -95.69
CA ASN A 1112 -43.33 -49.83 -96.41
C ASN A 1112 -42.89 -48.65 -97.29
N LEU A 1113 -43.66 -47.55 -97.41
CA LEU A 1113 -43.22 -46.39 -98.23
C LEU A 1113 -43.10 -45.04 -97.49
N ILE A 1114 -43.41 -44.97 -96.19
CA ILE A 1114 -43.30 -43.72 -95.39
C ILE A 1114 -42.51 -43.93 -94.07
N GLY A 1115 -41.96 -45.13 -93.83
CA GLY A 1115 -41.31 -45.49 -92.55
C GLY A 1115 -40.06 -44.67 -92.19
N GLY A 1116 -39.15 -44.45 -93.15
CA GLY A 1116 -37.86 -43.81 -92.88
C GLY A 1116 -37.90 -42.31 -92.62
N LEU A 1117 -38.84 -41.58 -93.24
CA LEU A 1117 -39.00 -40.13 -93.04
C LEU A 1117 -39.73 -39.83 -91.72
N LEU A 1118 -40.67 -40.70 -91.31
CA LEU A 1118 -41.39 -40.58 -90.04
C LEU A 1118 -40.53 -41.00 -88.84
N GLU A 1119 -39.64 -41.98 -88.97
CA GLU A 1119 -38.70 -42.35 -87.89
C GLU A 1119 -37.67 -41.26 -87.60
N GLN A 1120 -37.20 -40.54 -88.63
CA GLN A 1120 -36.34 -39.36 -88.42
C GLN A 1120 -37.09 -38.19 -87.77
N ILE A 1121 -38.38 -38.00 -88.07
CA ILE A 1121 -39.21 -36.97 -87.42
C ILE A 1121 -39.50 -37.35 -85.96
N VAL A 1122 -39.78 -38.62 -85.64
CA VAL A 1122 -39.99 -39.09 -84.27
C VAL A 1122 -38.70 -39.07 -83.45
N ALA A 1123 -37.56 -39.46 -84.03
CA ALA A 1123 -36.25 -39.36 -83.38
C ALA A 1123 -35.80 -37.89 -83.19
N ALA A 1124 -36.12 -37.00 -84.12
CA ALA A 1124 -35.86 -35.56 -84.00
C ALA A 1124 -36.75 -34.86 -82.94
N LEU A 1125 -37.84 -35.50 -82.49
CA LEU A 1125 -38.77 -34.99 -81.47
C LEU A 1125 -38.42 -35.39 -80.02
N GLY A 1126 -37.26 -36.03 -79.80
CA GLY A 1126 -36.52 -36.00 -78.53
C GLY A 1126 -37.13 -36.74 -77.33
N GLU A 1127 -37.46 -38.03 -77.48
CA GLU A 1127 -37.78 -38.89 -76.33
C GLU A 1127 -36.48 -39.42 -75.70
N GLU A 1128 -36.20 -39.01 -74.46
CA GLU A 1128 -35.08 -39.50 -73.65
C GLU A 1128 -35.45 -40.84 -72.98
N PRO A 1129 -34.50 -41.71 -72.60
CA PRO A 1129 -34.81 -42.92 -71.86
C PRO A 1129 -35.59 -42.62 -70.56
N THR A 1130 -36.65 -43.38 -70.30
CA THR A 1130 -37.45 -43.18 -69.08
C THR A 1130 -36.58 -43.50 -67.85
N PRO A 1131 -36.45 -42.61 -66.85
CA PRO A 1131 -35.71 -42.93 -65.65
C PRO A 1131 -36.32 -44.14 -64.92
N PRO A 1132 -35.49 -44.94 -64.20
CA PRO A 1132 -35.98 -46.09 -63.47
C PRO A 1132 -36.94 -45.70 -62.34
N LEU A 1133 -37.85 -46.61 -61.99
CA LEU A 1133 -38.72 -46.48 -60.81
C LEU A 1133 -37.88 -46.29 -59.54
N THR A 1134 -38.25 -45.32 -58.71
CA THR A 1134 -37.64 -45.06 -57.40
C THR A 1134 -38.25 -45.91 -56.28
N THR A 1135 -39.45 -46.45 -56.50
CA THR A 1135 -40.15 -47.34 -55.57
C THR A 1135 -40.56 -48.63 -56.29
N ARG A 1136 -40.22 -49.80 -55.73
CA ARG A 1136 -40.64 -51.12 -56.21
C ARG A 1136 -41.05 -52.01 -55.03
N PRO A 1137 -42.24 -52.64 -55.04
CA PRO A 1137 -43.35 -52.44 -55.99
C PRO A 1137 -43.93 -51.01 -55.94
N LEU A 1138 -44.80 -50.66 -56.89
CA LEU A 1138 -45.61 -49.44 -56.77
C LEU A 1138 -46.65 -49.62 -55.63
N PRO A 1139 -47.03 -48.55 -54.92
CA PRO A 1139 -47.96 -48.64 -53.78
C PRO A 1139 -49.33 -49.26 -54.13
N TRP A 1140 -49.79 -49.09 -55.37
CA TRP A 1140 -51.05 -49.59 -55.90
C TRP A 1140 -50.92 -50.88 -56.73
N ASP A 1141 -49.78 -51.56 -56.68
CA ASP A 1141 -49.61 -52.85 -57.36
C ASP A 1141 -50.40 -53.96 -56.63
N PRO A 1142 -51.41 -54.58 -57.27
CA PRO A 1142 -52.28 -55.57 -56.62
C PRO A 1142 -51.56 -56.89 -56.27
N SER A 1143 -50.33 -57.10 -56.74
CA SER A 1143 -49.56 -58.32 -56.45
C SER A 1143 -49.07 -58.46 -55.00
N LEU A 1144 -49.30 -57.45 -54.15
CA LEU A 1144 -48.80 -57.39 -52.77
C LEU A 1144 -49.84 -56.84 -51.77
N GLN A 1145 -51.13 -57.21 -51.87
CA GLN A 1145 -52.02 -57.08 -50.70
C GLN A 1145 -51.57 -58.09 -49.63
N PRO A 1146 -51.09 -57.67 -48.43
CA PRO A 1146 -50.83 -58.59 -47.35
C PRO A 1146 -52.17 -59.15 -46.86
N THR A 1147 -52.28 -60.47 -46.79
CA THR A 1147 -53.28 -61.16 -45.97
C THR A 1147 -53.26 -60.56 -44.57
N GLN A 1148 -54.40 -60.02 -44.13
CA GLN A 1148 -54.59 -59.63 -42.73
C GLN A 1148 -54.52 -60.89 -41.86
N GLU A 1149 -53.38 -61.12 -41.19
CA GLU A 1149 -53.34 -61.88 -39.96
C GLU A 1149 -53.43 -60.91 -38.77
N PRO A 1150 -54.29 -61.17 -37.76
CA PRO A 1150 -54.37 -60.33 -36.58
C PRO A 1150 -53.14 -60.58 -35.71
N ALA A 1151 -52.20 -59.62 -35.67
CA ALA A 1151 -51.10 -59.63 -34.72
C ALA A 1151 -51.64 -59.41 -33.30
N GLY A 1152 -51.46 -60.42 -32.46
CA GLY A 1152 -51.81 -60.41 -31.05
C GLY A 1152 -51.09 -59.31 -30.26
N ILE A 1153 -51.80 -58.85 -29.23
CA ILE A 1153 -51.34 -57.94 -28.19
C ILE A 1153 -50.08 -58.50 -27.52
N PRO A 1154 -48.95 -57.77 -27.47
CA PRO A 1154 -47.88 -58.08 -26.53
C PRO A 1154 -48.31 -57.59 -25.13
N GLN A 1155 -48.46 -58.52 -24.18
CA GLN A 1155 -48.61 -58.16 -22.76
C GLN A 1155 -47.32 -57.51 -22.26
N GLU A 1156 -47.42 -56.27 -21.76
CA GLU A 1156 -46.39 -55.64 -20.94
C GLU A 1156 -46.15 -56.45 -19.66
N SER A 1157 -44.89 -56.76 -19.39
CA SER A 1157 -44.46 -57.27 -18.09
C SER A 1157 -44.36 -56.09 -17.10
N PRO A 1158 -44.90 -56.18 -15.88
CA PRO A 1158 -44.82 -55.07 -14.92
C PRO A 1158 -43.39 -54.92 -14.37
N PRO A 1159 -42.98 -53.70 -13.98
CA PRO A 1159 -41.64 -53.43 -13.47
C PRO A 1159 -41.41 -54.09 -12.10
N PRO A 1160 -40.16 -54.51 -11.78
CA PRO A 1160 -39.88 -55.17 -10.51
C PRO A 1160 -39.94 -54.17 -9.34
N GLN A 1161 -40.74 -54.50 -8.32
CA GLN A 1161 -40.80 -53.75 -7.06
C GLN A 1161 -39.50 -53.88 -6.25
N PRO A 1162 -39.12 -52.83 -5.49
CA PRO A 1162 -37.91 -52.82 -4.68
C PRO A 1162 -38.06 -53.70 -3.43
N ARG A 1163 -37.14 -54.65 -3.24
CA ARG A 1163 -37.04 -55.44 -2.00
C ARG A 1163 -36.39 -54.63 -0.88
N THR A 1164 -37.18 -54.36 0.14
CA THR A 1164 -36.76 -53.97 1.48
C THR A 1164 -35.84 -55.04 2.10
N ARG A 1165 -34.69 -54.63 2.64
CA ARG A 1165 -33.91 -55.41 3.61
C ARG A 1165 -34.08 -54.79 4.99
N ARG A 1166 -34.80 -55.50 5.87
CA ARG A 1166 -34.69 -55.36 7.32
C ARG A 1166 -33.50 -56.18 7.82
N LYS A 1167 -32.40 -55.52 8.15
CA LYS A 1167 -31.70 -55.53 9.44
C LYS A 1167 -30.42 -54.72 9.31
#